data_AF-A0A1H5GKA0-F1
#
_entry.id   AF-A0A1H5GKA0-F1
#
_cell.length_a   1.000
_cell.length_b   1.000
_cell.length_c   1.000
_cell.angle_alpha   90.00
_cell.angle_beta   90.00
_cell.angle_gamma   90.00
#
_symmetry.space_group_name_H-M   'P 1'
#
loop_
_entity.id
_entity.type
_entity.pdbx_description
1 polymer ?
#
loop_
_entity_poly.entity_id
_entity_poly.type
_entity_poly.pdbx_seq_one_letter_code
_entity_poly.pdbx_strand_id
1 'polypeptide(L)'
;MALACATAVTVSGQTGAGVAEAAPPKLKPGKRCDELYGVKNVPTGGGLPQGDASRAVDRWDTYEYTNPGLQFDGLNPTQAELNAAGSDYKKYDHSDPRRIYARFNAQKRWTSFSDYLSKVYIPNQGYDARGKAFMAKVVREMGLTGPDWICEKEFYFTDPDTGERHVRRLDAFNKRSREIVEGKSNGSPDAREKPADRAWAKNPGWRSYKYTYVFAENQTRDAKNFMNELKGLAGKDEIGNERVRSYNYQSHHKGVPPKGTENGPYRANGTTMSPGNGTSTGSRGSGNQVIRQSPPNPQTLKEQLDRLGKTGQRSLMNRGLGGIDFTTLDLRYIGKAKSGKGLDYAFSAKSVEDEYAAGWGGREKGDLISDAFFTWLALDPSTFWVNLNPDEPNRIIDADFGRTDAGRVLLEADLELKHDIFKAMDPETDAGRNFMNALPKRNGFPCWAGFRYWIEPETAVVREQDGGIHILDTPLKLSTVPQETHTQPPGGKGCDLTEAETQQSDRVLDRYITPLVAEKVNNGDYYADLRRVYTARVAAEWVRQNAADMPAEYRRIINSNDVKRWPLRAPHQNWTGKQVWDRYYKAFTEGTFKYKWSNGEDVYVYTVGGVDFSKQPKRNMNPVRFRTEQRYKPRTVGYAVDTIADDPNKAGYLMFGGNSAGHSEAGTPTPTPTPTGTGKPTPSPTGTGKPTPAPTDTAPTAGHSPDATTPPGPKDPEGDLADTGSSTPVGLIGGLAAAAIVAGGALVWWLRRRANTGN
;
A
#
# COMPACT_ATOMS: atom_id res chain seq x y z
N MET A 1 24.06 -26.17 8.11
CA MET A 1 23.16 -26.96 7.24
C MET A 1 23.21 -26.36 5.86
N ALA A 2 23.39 -27.22 4.86
CA ALA A 2 23.72 -26.88 3.49
C ALA A 2 22.67 -25.96 2.85
N LEU A 3 23.13 -24.88 2.22
CA LEU A 3 22.33 -24.18 1.22
C LEU A 3 21.95 -25.21 0.14
N ALA A 4 20.71 -25.69 0.12
CA ALA A 4 20.14 -26.32 -1.07
C ALA A 4 19.73 -25.21 -2.06
N CYS A 5 20.66 -24.32 -2.39
CA CYS A 5 20.59 -23.59 -3.65
C CYS A 5 20.98 -24.60 -4.72
N ALA A 6 20.30 -24.61 -5.87
CA ALA A 6 20.76 -25.43 -6.98
C ALA A 6 22.19 -25.01 -7.33
N THR A 7 23.16 -25.85 -6.98
CA THR A 7 24.54 -25.69 -7.42
C THR A 7 24.61 -26.31 -8.79
N ALA A 8 24.59 -25.49 -9.85
CA ALA A 8 25.23 -25.88 -11.09
C ALA A 8 26.74 -25.97 -10.76
N VAL A 9 27.25 -27.18 -10.56
CA VAL A 9 28.69 -27.41 -10.46
C VAL A 9 29.20 -27.49 -11.88
N THR A 10 29.94 -26.46 -12.30
CA THR A 10 30.78 -26.49 -13.49
C THR A 10 32.00 -27.35 -13.19
N VAL A 11 32.14 -28.47 -13.89
CA VAL A 11 33.35 -29.31 -13.81
C VAL A 11 34.28 -28.84 -14.91
N SER A 12 35.11 -27.84 -14.62
CA SER A 12 36.15 -27.40 -15.55
C SER A 12 37.31 -28.39 -15.49
N GLY A 13 37.47 -29.20 -16.53
CA GLY A 13 38.64 -30.07 -16.71
C GLY A 13 39.88 -29.23 -16.96
N GLN A 14 40.72 -29.02 -15.94
CA GLN A 14 42.11 -28.62 -16.15
C GLN A 14 42.90 -29.86 -16.56
N THR A 15 43.41 -29.86 -17.78
CA THR A 15 44.40 -30.84 -18.25
C THR A 15 45.74 -30.54 -17.59
N GLY A 16 46.02 -31.18 -16.46
CA GLY A 16 47.30 -31.03 -15.77
C GLY A 16 47.47 -31.97 -14.58
N ALA A 17 48.22 -33.05 -14.82
CA ALA A 17 48.86 -33.93 -13.83
C ALA A 17 47.97 -34.61 -12.75
N GLY A 18 47.59 -35.86 -13.03
CA GLY A 18 47.82 -36.97 -12.07
C GLY A 18 47.10 -36.97 -10.72
N VAL A 19 45.98 -36.27 -10.55
CA VAL A 19 45.10 -36.47 -9.39
C VAL A 19 43.95 -37.36 -9.84
N ALA A 20 43.78 -38.52 -9.18
CA ALA A 20 42.66 -39.43 -9.44
C ALA A 20 41.35 -38.64 -9.40
N GLU A 21 40.70 -38.54 -10.57
CA GLU A 21 39.44 -37.84 -10.75
C GLU A 21 38.39 -38.56 -9.91
N ALA A 22 38.00 -37.94 -8.78
CA ALA A 22 36.96 -38.48 -7.92
C ALA A 22 35.71 -38.73 -8.77
N ALA A 23 35.17 -39.95 -8.70
CA ALA A 23 34.00 -40.33 -9.49
C ALA A 23 32.90 -39.27 -9.34
N PRO A 24 32.29 -38.82 -10.46
CA PRO A 24 31.29 -37.76 -10.40
C PRO A 24 30.16 -38.15 -9.44
N PRO A 25 29.70 -37.21 -8.60
CA PRO A 25 28.67 -37.50 -7.60
C PRO A 25 27.43 -38.09 -8.27
N LYS A 26 26.85 -39.13 -7.64
CA LYS A 26 25.61 -39.76 -8.13
C LYS A 26 24.50 -38.72 -8.21
N LEU A 27 23.89 -38.57 -9.39
CA LEU A 27 22.73 -37.70 -9.59
C LEU A 27 21.56 -38.13 -8.71
N LYS A 28 20.82 -37.17 -8.16
CA LYS A 28 19.56 -37.46 -7.45
C LYS A 28 18.53 -38.05 -8.42
N PRO A 29 17.96 -39.24 -8.12
CA PRO A 29 17.00 -39.89 -9.01
C PRO A 29 15.64 -39.18 -9.08
N GLY A 30 15.39 -38.23 -8.18
CA GLY A 30 14.09 -37.60 -7.95
C GLY A 30 13.12 -38.52 -7.22
N LYS A 31 11.93 -37.98 -6.91
CA LYS A 31 10.81 -38.73 -6.31
C LYS A 31 9.54 -38.39 -7.06
N ARG A 32 8.51 -39.24 -6.98
CA ARG A 32 7.20 -38.84 -7.50
C ARG A 32 6.72 -37.57 -6.81
N CYS A 33 6.20 -36.62 -7.58
CA CYS A 33 5.86 -35.29 -7.07
C CYS A 33 4.77 -35.33 -5.99
N ASP A 34 3.75 -36.16 -6.17
CA ASP A 34 2.68 -36.37 -5.20
C ASP A 34 3.18 -36.97 -3.89
N GLU A 35 4.09 -37.95 -3.96
CA GLU A 35 4.73 -38.56 -2.79
C GLU A 35 5.67 -37.59 -2.07
N LEU A 36 6.47 -36.82 -2.81
CA LEU A 36 7.42 -35.85 -2.25
C LEU A 36 6.72 -34.75 -1.45
N TYR A 37 5.60 -34.24 -1.97
CA TYR A 37 4.85 -33.12 -1.37
C TYR A 37 3.59 -33.55 -0.62
N GLY A 38 3.31 -34.85 -0.50
CA GLY A 38 2.16 -35.38 0.23
C GLY A 38 0.80 -35.00 -0.36
N VAL A 39 0.70 -34.86 -1.69
CA VAL A 39 -0.51 -34.43 -2.38
C VAL A 39 -1.43 -35.62 -2.62
N LYS A 40 -2.67 -35.57 -2.10
CA LYS A 40 -3.69 -36.62 -2.28
C LYS A 40 -4.90 -36.17 -3.10
N ASN A 41 -5.27 -34.88 -3.01
CA ASN A 41 -6.45 -34.31 -3.67
C ASN A 41 -6.01 -33.23 -4.66
N VAL A 42 -6.29 -33.45 -5.95
CA VAL A 42 -6.00 -32.50 -7.04
C VAL A 42 -7.31 -31.84 -7.47
N PRO A 43 -7.38 -30.50 -7.53
CA PRO A 43 -8.58 -29.80 -8.03
C PRO A 43 -8.87 -30.16 -9.50
N THR A 44 -10.15 -30.31 -9.85
CA THR A 44 -10.58 -30.42 -11.25
C THR A 44 -10.29 -29.12 -12.01
N GLY A 45 -9.70 -29.21 -13.21
CA GLY A 45 -9.36 -28.05 -14.04
C GLY A 45 -7.94 -27.48 -13.84
N GLY A 46 -7.05 -28.20 -13.15
CA GLY A 46 -5.61 -27.91 -13.14
C GLY A 46 -4.90 -28.39 -14.41
N GLY A 47 -3.89 -27.65 -14.88
CA GLY A 47 -3.09 -28.02 -16.04
C GLY A 47 -2.03 -26.98 -16.39
N LEU A 48 -1.08 -27.36 -17.24
CA LEU A 48 -0.05 -26.44 -17.75
C LEU A 48 -0.64 -25.54 -18.84
N PRO A 49 -0.24 -24.25 -18.91
CA PRO A 49 -0.68 -23.38 -19.98
C PRO A 49 -0.04 -23.78 -21.31
N GLN A 50 -0.75 -23.51 -22.41
CA GLN A 50 -0.27 -23.78 -23.77
C GLN A 50 0.75 -22.72 -24.26
N GLY A 51 0.78 -21.55 -23.63
CA GLY A 51 1.70 -20.46 -23.91
C GLY A 51 1.96 -19.63 -22.66
N ASP A 52 2.45 -18.41 -22.83
CA ASP A 52 2.52 -17.47 -21.71
C ASP A 52 1.13 -17.18 -21.16
N ALA A 53 0.99 -17.20 -19.84
CA ALA A 53 -0.28 -16.96 -19.19
C ALA A 53 -0.11 -16.35 -17.80
N SER A 54 -1.19 -15.81 -17.26
CA SER A 54 -1.28 -15.38 -15.86
C SER A 54 -2.50 -16.02 -15.21
N ARG A 55 -2.40 -16.32 -13.92
CA ARG A 55 -3.51 -16.83 -13.13
C ARG A 55 -4.60 -15.76 -13.04
N ALA A 56 -5.84 -16.17 -13.23
CA ALA A 56 -7.00 -15.28 -13.11
C ALA A 56 -7.04 -14.65 -11.70
N VAL A 57 -7.42 -13.36 -11.64
CA VAL A 57 -7.34 -12.56 -10.40
C VAL A 57 -8.14 -13.18 -9.27
N ASP A 58 -9.32 -13.71 -9.57
CA ASP A 58 -10.18 -14.43 -8.62
C ASP A 58 -9.48 -15.61 -7.93
N ARG A 59 -8.44 -16.18 -8.53
CA ARG A 59 -7.63 -17.27 -7.95
C ARG A 59 -6.33 -16.81 -7.29
N TRP A 60 -6.02 -15.50 -7.25
CA TRP A 60 -4.86 -15.00 -6.51
C TRP A 60 -5.01 -15.25 -5.02
N ASP A 61 -3.94 -15.71 -4.39
CA ASP A 61 -3.94 -16.17 -3.00
C ASP A 61 -2.59 -15.95 -2.32
N THR A 62 -2.42 -16.55 -1.15
CA THR A 62 -1.15 -16.56 -0.41
C THR A 62 -0.73 -18.00 -0.13
N TYR A 63 0.54 -18.18 0.22
CA TYR A 63 1.04 -19.43 0.80
C TYR A 63 2.03 -19.15 1.92
N GLU A 64 1.99 -19.98 2.96
CA GLU A 64 2.83 -19.81 4.14
C GLU A 64 4.06 -20.73 4.09
N TYR A 65 5.16 -20.28 4.68
CA TYR A 65 6.34 -21.09 4.91
C TYR A 65 7.05 -20.67 6.20
N THR A 66 7.62 -21.63 6.92
CA THR A 66 8.40 -21.32 8.12
C THR A 66 9.76 -20.76 7.73
N ASN A 67 10.09 -19.57 8.21
CA ASN A 67 11.41 -18.97 8.12
C ASN A 67 12.04 -18.87 9.52
N PRO A 68 13.01 -19.75 9.85
CA PRO A 68 13.70 -19.73 11.14
C PRO A 68 14.39 -18.40 11.47
N GLY A 69 14.77 -17.61 10.47
CA GLY A 69 15.39 -16.31 10.68
C GLY A 69 14.44 -15.28 11.29
N LEU A 70 13.13 -15.42 11.07
CA LEU A 70 12.14 -14.45 11.57
C LEU A 70 12.06 -14.41 13.09
N GLN A 71 12.49 -15.44 13.81
CA GLN A 71 12.55 -15.40 15.28
C GLN A 71 13.53 -14.33 15.81
N PHE A 72 14.44 -13.85 14.95
CA PHE A 72 15.51 -12.90 15.26
C PHE A 72 15.36 -11.56 14.52
N ASP A 73 14.18 -11.27 13.96
CA ASP A 73 13.98 -10.10 13.09
C ASP A 73 14.10 -8.73 13.77
N GLY A 74 14.18 -8.70 15.10
CA GLY A 74 14.40 -7.53 15.94
C GLY A 74 15.77 -7.47 16.64
N LEU A 75 16.74 -8.33 16.30
CA LEU A 75 18.07 -8.25 16.90
C LEU A 75 18.78 -6.92 16.58
N ASN A 76 19.31 -6.28 17.61
CA ASN A 76 20.08 -5.05 17.51
C ASN A 76 21.23 -5.03 18.54
N PRO A 77 22.38 -5.67 18.24
CA PRO A 77 23.48 -5.79 19.18
C PRO A 77 24.21 -4.45 19.38
N THR A 78 24.69 -4.24 20.59
CA THR A 78 25.72 -3.24 20.90
C THR A 78 27.05 -3.62 20.26
N GLN A 79 27.94 -2.64 20.09
CA GLN A 79 29.29 -2.91 19.58
C GLN A 79 30.07 -3.86 20.53
N ALA A 80 29.84 -3.78 21.84
CA ALA A 80 30.45 -4.67 22.82
C ALA A 80 30.00 -6.13 22.61
N GLU A 81 28.71 -6.38 22.37
CA GLU A 81 28.19 -7.72 22.08
C GLU A 81 28.72 -8.26 20.74
N LEU A 82 28.82 -7.41 19.71
CA LEU A 82 29.46 -7.80 18.45
C LEU A 82 30.91 -8.20 18.67
N ASN A 83 31.69 -7.42 19.43
CA ASN A 83 33.09 -7.72 19.71
C ASN A 83 33.22 -9.04 20.50
N ALA A 84 32.40 -9.23 21.54
CA ALA A 84 32.41 -10.42 22.38
C ALA A 84 32.05 -11.70 21.61
N ALA A 85 31.23 -11.59 20.57
CA ALA A 85 30.82 -12.75 19.77
C ALA A 85 32.01 -13.42 19.06
N GLY A 86 33.05 -12.67 18.69
CA GLY A 86 34.16 -13.14 17.86
C GLY A 86 33.72 -13.44 16.42
N SER A 87 34.46 -14.26 15.67
CA SER A 87 34.12 -14.65 14.28
C SER A 87 33.79 -16.14 14.12
N ASP A 88 34.12 -16.98 15.11
CA ASP A 88 33.74 -18.38 15.08
C ASP A 88 32.28 -18.55 15.50
N TYR A 89 31.41 -18.55 14.50
CA TYR A 89 29.98 -18.73 14.71
C TYR A 89 29.59 -20.20 15.00
N LYS A 90 30.46 -21.17 14.69
CA LYS A 90 30.12 -22.59 14.84
C LYS A 90 30.06 -23.03 16.30
N LYS A 91 30.74 -22.31 17.20
CA LYS A 91 30.73 -22.55 18.65
C LYS A 91 29.39 -22.26 19.35
N TYR A 92 28.52 -21.49 18.71
CA TYR A 92 27.20 -21.14 19.27
C TYR A 92 26.10 -22.03 18.68
N ASP A 93 25.09 -22.37 19.47
CA ASP A 93 23.91 -23.10 18.99
C ASP A 93 23.10 -22.28 17.95
N HIS A 94 22.29 -22.96 17.13
CA HIS A 94 21.42 -22.31 16.15
C HIS A 94 20.37 -21.37 16.74
N SER A 95 19.98 -21.58 18.00
CA SER A 95 19.06 -20.71 18.74
C SER A 95 19.74 -19.53 19.44
N ASP A 96 21.08 -19.53 19.53
CA ASP A 96 21.84 -18.49 20.23
C ASP A 96 22.06 -17.26 19.32
N PRO A 97 21.61 -16.05 19.70
CA PRO A 97 21.78 -14.85 18.88
C PRO A 97 23.26 -14.49 18.62
N ARG A 98 24.18 -14.90 19.51
CA ARG A 98 25.62 -14.68 19.33
C ARG A 98 26.17 -15.41 18.10
N ARG A 99 25.52 -16.49 17.66
CA ARG A 99 25.83 -17.14 16.38
C ARG A 99 25.69 -16.18 15.21
N ILE A 100 24.67 -15.32 15.24
CA ILE A 100 24.36 -14.36 14.18
C ILE A 100 25.39 -13.23 14.20
N TYR A 101 25.75 -12.74 15.40
CA TYR A 101 26.78 -11.72 15.60
C TYR A 101 28.14 -12.21 15.09
N ALA A 102 28.55 -13.42 15.48
CA ALA A 102 29.81 -14.00 15.03
C ALA A 102 29.80 -14.26 13.51
N ARG A 103 28.65 -14.65 12.97
CA ARG A 103 28.50 -14.83 11.52
C ARG A 103 28.61 -13.50 10.79
N PHE A 104 28.09 -12.40 11.33
CA PHE A 104 28.27 -11.05 10.77
C PHE A 104 29.76 -10.66 10.75
N ASN A 105 30.46 -10.82 11.87
CA ASN A 105 31.89 -10.52 11.99
C ASN A 105 32.76 -11.33 11.02
N ALA A 106 32.40 -12.59 10.76
CA ALA A 106 33.17 -13.48 9.89
C ALA A 106 33.19 -13.06 8.41
N GLN A 107 32.17 -12.35 7.92
CA GLN A 107 32.03 -12.06 6.48
C GLN A 107 32.72 -10.77 6.07
N LYS A 108 32.90 -9.83 7.02
CA LYS A 108 33.51 -8.50 6.84
C LYS A 108 32.99 -7.66 5.66
N ARG A 109 31.91 -8.07 4.98
CA ARG A 109 31.37 -7.44 3.75
C ARG A 109 30.18 -6.49 4.00
N TRP A 110 29.67 -6.46 5.23
CA TRP A 110 28.57 -5.59 5.65
C TRP A 110 29.04 -4.75 6.83
N THR A 111 28.78 -3.46 6.80
CA THR A 111 29.11 -2.50 7.87
C THR A 111 27.95 -2.29 8.83
N SER A 112 26.71 -2.44 8.35
CA SER A 112 25.48 -2.35 9.14
C SER A 112 25.00 -3.75 9.51
N PHE A 113 24.91 -4.04 10.81
CA PHE A 113 24.35 -5.30 11.31
C PHE A 113 22.87 -5.44 10.92
N SER A 114 22.08 -4.36 11.04
CA SER A 114 20.66 -4.38 10.68
C SER A 114 20.45 -4.72 9.20
N ASP A 115 21.24 -4.12 8.30
CA ASP A 115 21.17 -4.43 6.87
C ASP A 115 21.55 -5.89 6.60
N TYR A 116 22.63 -6.37 7.23
CA TYR A 116 23.03 -7.77 7.13
C TYR A 116 21.90 -8.71 7.59
N LEU A 117 21.31 -8.43 8.75
CA LEU A 117 20.27 -9.24 9.35
C LEU A 117 19.05 -9.32 8.42
N SER A 118 18.50 -8.18 8.01
CA SER A 118 17.25 -8.12 7.27
C SER A 118 17.39 -8.47 5.79
N LYS A 119 18.52 -8.15 5.14
CA LYS A 119 18.72 -8.29 3.69
C LYS A 119 19.46 -9.57 3.31
N VAL A 120 20.15 -10.20 4.26
CA VAL A 120 20.96 -11.39 4.02
C VAL A 120 20.62 -12.53 4.96
N TYR A 121 20.78 -12.36 6.28
CA TYR A 121 20.67 -13.49 7.20
C TYR A 121 19.27 -14.12 7.17
N ILE A 122 18.23 -13.30 7.39
CA ILE A 122 16.83 -13.74 7.51
C ILE A 122 16.30 -14.29 6.18
N PRO A 123 16.44 -13.61 5.02
CA PRO A 123 15.99 -14.18 3.75
C PRO A 123 16.64 -15.53 3.45
N ASN A 124 17.96 -15.66 3.67
CA ASN A 124 18.69 -16.91 3.43
C ASN A 124 18.19 -18.09 4.27
N GLN A 125 17.62 -17.84 5.46
CA GLN A 125 17.04 -18.93 6.27
C GLN A 125 15.73 -19.47 5.68
N GLY A 126 15.04 -18.68 4.85
CA GLY A 126 13.71 -19.00 4.34
C GLY A 126 13.66 -19.54 2.91
N TYR A 127 14.71 -19.36 2.09
CA TYR A 127 14.63 -19.62 0.64
C TYR A 127 14.23 -21.06 0.28
N ASP A 128 14.81 -22.07 0.92
CA ASP A 128 14.49 -23.48 0.65
C ASP A 128 13.05 -23.84 1.09
N ALA A 129 12.66 -23.41 2.30
CA ALA A 129 11.31 -23.63 2.81
C ALA A 129 10.25 -22.94 1.94
N ARG A 130 10.53 -21.72 1.48
CA ARG A 130 9.67 -20.96 0.56
C ARG A 130 9.52 -21.69 -0.78
N GLY A 131 10.63 -22.10 -1.39
CA GLY A 131 10.64 -22.83 -2.65
C GLY A 131 9.83 -24.13 -2.58
N LYS A 132 10.05 -24.92 -1.53
CA LYS A 132 9.30 -26.17 -1.28
C LYS A 132 7.82 -25.94 -1.06
N ALA A 133 7.43 -24.94 -0.27
CA ALA A 133 6.04 -24.61 -0.02
C ALA A 133 5.33 -24.18 -1.32
N PHE A 134 6.01 -23.37 -2.14
CA PHE A 134 5.49 -22.96 -3.44
C PHE A 134 5.36 -24.14 -4.41
N MET A 135 6.38 -24.99 -4.52
CA MET A 135 6.33 -26.17 -5.39
C MET A 135 5.26 -27.18 -4.94
N ALA A 136 5.06 -27.38 -3.65
CA ALA A 136 3.95 -28.19 -3.15
C ALA A 136 2.59 -27.67 -3.63
N LYS A 137 2.41 -26.34 -3.64
CA LYS A 137 1.21 -25.68 -4.16
C LYS A 137 1.06 -25.87 -5.67
N VAL A 138 2.14 -25.64 -6.44
CA VAL A 138 2.16 -25.84 -7.90
C VAL A 138 1.80 -27.28 -8.27
N VAL A 139 2.44 -28.27 -7.62
CA VAL A 139 2.17 -29.69 -7.84
C VAL A 139 0.71 -30.03 -7.59
N ARG A 140 0.15 -29.56 -6.47
CA ARG A 140 -1.24 -29.82 -6.10
C ARG A 140 -2.23 -29.18 -7.08
N GLU A 141 -2.04 -27.92 -7.41
CA GLU A 141 -3.06 -27.12 -8.10
C GLU A 141 -2.94 -27.14 -9.62
N MET A 142 -1.78 -27.51 -10.16
CA MET A 142 -1.57 -27.76 -11.60
C MET A 142 -1.63 -29.25 -11.96
N GLY A 143 -1.88 -30.13 -10.98
CA GLY A 143 -2.06 -31.57 -11.22
C GLY A 143 -0.81 -32.29 -11.66
N LEU A 144 0.36 -31.92 -11.12
CA LEU A 144 1.64 -32.56 -11.43
C LEU A 144 1.79 -33.88 -10.64
N THR A 145 0.81 -34.77 -10.74
CA THR A 145 0.66 -35.97 -9.90
C THR A 145 0.61 -37.25 -10.72
N GLY A 146 0.85 -38.40 -10.09
CA GLY A 146 0.89 -39.70 -10.76
C GLY A 146 2.31 -40.18 -11.09
N PRO A 147 2.45 -41.40 -11.64
CA PRO A 147 3.73 -42.10 -11.73
C PRO A 147 4.74 -41.50 -12.73
N ASP A 148 4.27 -40.63 -13.62
CA ASP A 148 5.10 -40.00 -14.65
C ASP A 148 5.74 -38.68 -14.21
N TRP A 149 5.15 -38.02 -13.21
CA TRP A 149 5.65 -36.77 -12.64
C TRP A 149 6.70 -37.02 -11.57
N ILE A 150 7.95 -36.69 -11.88
CA ILE A 150 9.11 -36.84 -11.01
C ILE A 150 9.63 -35.45 -10.65
N CYS A 151 9.74 -35.17 -9.35
CA CYS A 151 10.22 -33.92 -8.80
C CYS A 151 11.66 -34.05 -8.29
N GLU A 152 12.37 -32.93 -8.30
CA GLU A 152 13.73 -32.77 -7.76
C GLU A 152 14.78 -33.72 -8.36
N LYS A 153 14.59 -34.14 -9.62
CA LYS A 153 15.51 -35.05 -10.32
C LYS A 153 16.67 -34.28 -10.94
N GLU A 154 17.88 -34.82 -10.80
CA GLU A 154 19.07 -34.24 -11.41
C GLU A 154 19.42 -34.92 -12.75
N PHE A 155 19.89 -34.13 -13.70
CA PHE A 155 20.30 -34.55 -15.03
C PHE A 155 21.67 -33.96 -15.38
N TYR A 156 22.49 -34.74 -16.08
CA TYR A 156 23.65 -34.21 -16.80
C TYR A 156 23.23 -33.77 -18.20
N PHE A 157 23.81 -32.67 -18.66
CA PHE A 157 23.86 -32.34 -20.07
C PHE A 157 25.15 -31.61 -20.40
N THR A 158 25.46 -31.57 -21.69
CA THR A 158 26.60 -30.86 -22.23
C THR A 158 26.12 -29.60 -22.93
N ASP A 159 26.75 -28.47 -22.66
CA ASP A 159 26.53 -27.23 -23.41
C ASP A 159 27.00 -27.44 -24.86
N PRO A 160 26.12 -27.30 -25.87
CA PRO A 160 26.51 -27.49 -27.25
C PRO A 160 27.54 -26.47 -27.75
N ASP A 161 27.63 -25.28 -27.14
CA ASP A 161 28.52 -24.22 -27.61
C ASP A 161 29.93 -24.34 -27.02
N THR A 162 30.03 -24.75 -25.75
CA THR A 162 31.30 -24.77 -25.00
C THR A 162 31.83 -26.18 -24.76
N GLY A 163 31.00 -27.22 -24.91
CA GLY A 163 31.32 -28.58 -24.52
C GLY A 163 31.34 -28.81 -23.00
N GLU A 164 31.01 -27.80 -22.19
CA GLU A 164 31.01 -27.90 -20.74
C GLU A 164 29.87 -28.80 -20.23
N ARG A 165 30.15 -29.63 -19.22
CA ARG A 165 29.13 -30.47 -18.57
C ARG A 165 28.50 -29.74 -17.41
N HIS A 166 27.17 -29.69 -17.41
CA HIS A 166 26.37 -29.13 -16.33
C HIS A 166 25.50 -30.19 -15.67
N VAL A 167 25.28 -30.03 -14.36
CA VAL A 167 24.23 -30.73 -13.62
C VAL A 167 23.08 -29.77 -13.41
N ARG A 168 21.85 -30.20 -13.72
CA ARG A 168 20.64 -29.48 -13.35
C ARG A 168 19.62 -30.33 -12.65
N ARG A 169 19.10 -29.76 -11.55
CA ARG A 169 17.97 -30.30 -10.80
C ARG A 169 16.70 -29.67 -11.35
N LEU A 170 15.78 -30.50 -11.82
CA LEU A 170 14.48 -30.07 -12.31
C LEU A 170 13.46 -30.11 -11.19
N ASP A 171 12.68 -29.06 -11.05
CA ASP A 171 11.69 -28.98 -9.98
C ASP A 171 10.57 -30.01 -10.17
N ALA A 172 10.02 -30.11 -11.38
CA ALA A 172 9.16 -31.23 -11.80
C ALA A 172 9.35 -31.58 -13.29
N PHE A 173 9.26 -32.87 -13.59
CA PHE A 173 9.52 -33.43 -14.91
C PHE A 173 8.54 -34.58 -15.18
N ASN A 174 7.92 -34.60 -16.36
CA ASN A 174 7.05 -35.69 -16.79
C ASN A 174 7.75 -36.59 -17.81
N LYS A 175 7.95 -37.87 -17.46
CA LYS A 175 8.62 -38.87 -18.32
C LYS A 175 7.89 -39.14 -19.64
N ARG A 176 6.56 -39.00 -19.65
CA ARG A 176 5.70 -39.38 -20.78
C ARG A 176 5.41 -38.19 -21.68
N SER A 177 4.94 -37.08 -21.12
CA SER A 177 4.58 -35.88 -21.89
C SER A 177 5.76 -34.98 -22.23
N ARG A 178 6.95 -35.23 -21.65
CA ARG A 178 8.15 -34.39 -21.82
C ARG A 178 7.93 -32.93 -21.39
N GLU A 179 7.02 -32.72 -20.44
CA GLU A 179 6.80 -31.44 -19.80
C GLU A 179 7.75 -31.26 -18.61
N ILE A 180 8.23 -30.04 -18.45
CA ILE A 180 9.14 -29.61 -17.39
C ILE A 180 8.52 -28.39 -16.74
N VAL A 181 8.50 -28.38 -15.41
CA VAL A 181 7.99 -27.25 -14.63
C VAL A 181 9.10 -26.78 -13.70
N GLU A 182 9.45 -25.50 -13.81
CA GLU A 182 10.43 -24.82 -12.98
C GLU A 182 9.71 -23.78 -12.11
N GLY A 183 9.69 -23.97 -10.80
CA GLY A 183 8.96 -23.12 -9.88
C GLY A 183 9.84 -22.04 -9.28
N LYS A 184 9.53 -20.78 -9.56
CA LYS A 184 10.19 -19.63 -8.94
C LYS A 184 9.26 -19.04 -7.89
N SER A 185 9.64 -19.21 -6.63
CA SER A 185 8.86 -18.76 -5.45
C SER A 185 8.78 -17.23 -5.28
N ASN A 186 9.39 -16.49 -6.21
CA ASN A 186 9.39 -15.04 -6.36
C ASN A 186 9.27 -14.68 -7.86
N GLY A 187 9.47 -13.41 -8.21
CA GLY A 187 9.41 -12.92 -9.59
C GLY A 187 10.70 -13.09 -10.42
N SER A 188 11.66 -13.93 -10.02
CA SER A 188 12.97 -13.99 -10.69
C SER A 188 13.63 -15.39 -10.69
N PRO A 189 14.19 -15.85 -11.83
CA PRO A 189 15.08 -17.00 -11.84
C PRO A 189 16.38 -16.69 -11.09
N ASP A 190 16.97 -17.69 -10.44
CA ASP A 190 18.26 -17.56 -9.78
C ASP A 190 19.34 -17.18 -10.81
N ALA A 191 20.03 -16.07 -10.57
CA ALA A 191 21.08 -15.60 -11.48
C ALA A 191 22.18 -16.64 -11.74
N ARG A 192 22.45 -17.53 -10.76
CA ARG A 192 23.47 -18.58 -10.83
C ARG A 192 23.06 -19.75 -11.73
N GLU A 193 21.75 -19.92 -11.94
CA GLU A 193 21.17 -20.95 -12.79
C GLU A 193 21.24 -20.55 -14.27
N LYS A 194 21.06 -19.25 -14.58
CA LYS A 194 20.91 -18.74 -15.95
C LYS A 194 21.91 -19.29 -17.00
N PRO A 195 23.22 -19.40 -16.76
CA PRO A 195 24.14 -19.95 -17.76
C PRO A 195 23.78 -21.39 -18.18
N ALA A 196 23.50 -22.25 -17.20
CA ALA A 196 23.11 -23.63 -17.46
C ALA A 196 21.72 -23.72 -18.09
N ASP A 197 20.78 -22.81 -17.79
CA ASP A 197 19.48 -22.78 -18.48
C ASP A 197 19.62 -22.44 -19.96
N ARG A 198 20.52 -21.51 -20.31
CA ARG A 198 20.82 -21.15 -21.71
C ARG A 198 21.42 -22.34 -22.46
N ALA A 199 22.42 -22.99 -21.88
CA ALA A 199 23.05 -24.19 -22.44
C ALA A 199 22.01 -25.31 -22.62
N TRP A 200 21.14 -25.49 -21.64
CA TRP A 200 20.09 -26.48 -21.69
C TRP A 200 19.04 -26.21 -22.77
N ALA A 201 18.60 -24.96 -22.92
CA ALA A 201 17.64 -24.55 -23.95
C ALA A 201 18.13 -24.87 -25.37
N LYS A 202 19.44 -24.70 -25.62
CA LYS A 202 20.09 -25.01 -26.90
C LYS A 202 20.31 -26.51 -27.14
N ASN A 203 20.29 -27.33 -26.08
CA ASN A 203 20.75 -28.71 -26.15
C ASN A 203 19.85 -29.57 -27.08
N PRO A 204 20.42 -30.20 -28.13
CA PRO A 204 19.64 -30.94 -29.12
C PRO A 204 18.91 -32.16 -28.54
N GLY A 205 19.48 -32.80 -27.51
CA GLY A 205 18.88 -33.96 -26.83
C GLY A 205 17.57 -33.63 -26.10
N TRP A 206 17.29 -32.33 -25.90
CA TRP A 206 16.09 -31.87 -25.20
C TRP A 206 15.07 -31.23 -26.13
N ARG A 207 15.25 -31.21 -27.46
CA ARG A 207 14.38 -30.52 -28.44
C ARG A 207 12.89 -30.87 -28.38
N SER A 208 12.56 -32.05 -27.87
CA SER A 208 11.17 -32.51 -27.71
C SER A 208 10.54 -32.17 -26.36
N TYR A 209 11.27 -31.50 -25.47
CA TYR A 209 10.79 -31.07 -24.16
C TYR A 209 10.22 -29.66 -24.20
N LYS A 210 9.23 -29.45 -23.34
CA LYS A 210 8.51 -28.19 -23.11
C LYS A 210 8.77 -27.73 -21.67
N TYR A 211 9.02 -26.44 -21.48
CA TYR A 211 9.42 -25.85 -20.21
C TYR A 211 8.38 -24.80 -19.80
N THR A 212 7.84 -24.96 -18.61
CA THR A 212 6.93 -23.99 -18.00
C THR A 212 7.58 -23.43 -16.75
N TYR A 213 8.00 -22.17 -16.81
CA TYR A 213 8.46 -21.43 -15.64
C TYR A 213 7.25 -20.84 -14.93
N VAL A 214 7.02 -21.27 -13.70
CA VAL A 214 5.89 -20.83 -12.87
C VAL A 214 6.41 -19.85 -11.83
N PHE A 215 5.99 -18.59 -11.92
CA PHE A 215 6.43 -17.53 -11.00
C PHE A 215 5.35 -17.26 -9.97
N ALA A 216 5.67 -17.35 -8.67
CA ALA A 216 4.74 -17.03 -7.59
C ALA A 216 4.28 -15.56 -7.65
N GLU A 217 5.10 -14.70 -8.22
CA GLU A 217 4.96 -13.26 -8.26
C GLU A 217 5.14 -12.75 -9.69
N ASN A 218 4.62 -11.56 -10.00
CA ASN A 218 4.98 -10.83 -11.22
C ASN A 218 6.48 -10.84 -11.48
N GLN A 219 6.86 -11.14 -12.72
CA GLN A 219 8.24 -11.17 -13.17
C GLN A 219 8.90 -9.79 -13.10
N THR A 220 10.14 -9.74 -12.63
CA THR A 220 10.99 -8.56 -12.76
C THR A 220 11.36 -8.31 -14.22
N ARG A 221 11.84 -7.11 -14.55
CA ARG A 221 12.36 -6.78 -15.89
C ARG A 221 13.43 -7.78 -16.34
N ASP A 222 14.37 -8.11 -15.46
CA ASP A 222 15.47 -9.05 -15.74
C ASP A 222 14.96 -10.48 -15.97
N ALA A 223 13.88 -10.87 -15.30
CA ALA A 223 13.23 -12.15 -15.52
C ALA A 223 12.52 -12.20 -16.88
N LYS A 224 11.75 -11.16 -17.25
CA LYS A 224 11.08 -11.06 -18.55
C LYS A 224 12.10 -11.14 -19.70
N ASN A 225 13.19 -10.38 -19.60
CA ASN A 225 14.26 -10.39 -20.60
C ASN A 225 14.90 -11.78 -20.74
N PHE A 226 15.20 -12.42 -19.62
CA PHE A 226 15.77 -13.77 -19.63
C PHE A 226 14.80 -14.82 -20.20
N MET A 227 13.51 -14.74 -19.89
CA MET A 227 12.51 -15.65 -20.47
C MET A 227 12.39 -15.48 -21.99
N ASN A 228 12.45 -14.24 -22.49
CA ASN A 228 12.46 -13.98 -23.93
C ASN A 228 13.72 -14.52 -24.61
N GLU A 229 14.88 -14.38 -23.96
CA GLU A 229 16.13 -14.99 -24.41
C GLU A 229 16.01 -16.53 -24.50
N LEU A 230 15.52 -17.18 -23.44
CA LEU A 230 15.37 -18.64 -23.41
C LEU A 230 14.42 -19.16 -24.50
N LYS A 231 13.34 -18.43 -24.82
CA LYS A 231 12.44 -18.79 -25.94
C LYS A 231 13.17 -18.79 -27.27
N GLY A 232 13.92 -17.73 -27.55
CA GLY A 232 14.74 -17.65 -28.77
C GLY A 232 15.75 -18.80 -28.88
N LEU A 233 16.38 -19.16 -27.76
CA LEU A 233 17.35 -20.27 -27.72
C LEU A 233 16.71 -21.66 -27.86
N ALA A 234 15.57 -21.90 -27.23
CA ALA A 234 14.88 -23.18 -27.29
C ALA A 234 14.11 -23.39 -28.61
N GLY A 235 13.66 -22.29 -29.23
CA GLY A 235 12.83 -22.32 -30.41
C GLY A 235 11.44 -22.90 -30.18
N LYS A 236 10.80 -23.28 -31.28
CA LYS A 236 9.42 -23.76 -31.32
C LYS A 236 9.35 -25.28 -31.40
N ASP A 237 8.22 -25.84 -30.97
CA ASP A 237 7.90 -27.25 -31.19
C ASP A 237 7.42 -27.49 -32.64
N GLU A 238 7.15 -28.76 -32.98
CA GLU A 238 6.80 -29.19 -34.34
C GLU A 238 5.52 -28.56 -34.89
N ILE A 239 4.64 -28.05 -34.02
CA ILE A 239 3.39 -27.38 -34.38
C ILE A 239 3.48 -25.85 -34.23
N GLY A 240 4.69 -25.32 -34.01
CA GLY A 240 4.97 -23.88 -34.00
C GLY A 240 4.76 -23.16 -32.66
N ASN A 241 4.53 -23.88 -31.56
CA ASN A 241 4.39 -23.27 -30.23
C ASN A 241 5.76 -23.04 -29.58
N GLU A 242 5.87 -21.98 -28.79
CA GLU A 242 7.06 -21.75 -27.97
C GLU A 242 7.30 -22.93 -27.01
N ARG A 243 8.53 -23.44 -26.98
CA ARG A 243 8.92 -24.51 -26.07
C ARG A 243 9.11 -24.03 -24.64
N VAL A 244 9.48 -22.76 -24.47
CA VAL A 244 9.63 -22.12 -23.15
C VAL A 244 8.44 -21.20 -22.92
N ARG A 245 7.78 -21.35 -21.78
CA ARG A 245 6.56 -20.64 -21.40
C ARG A 245 6.71 -20.07 -20.01
N SER A 246 6.02 -18.96 -19.75
CA SER A 246 5.92 -18.36 -18.43
C SER A 246 4.48 -18.40 -17.91
N TYR A 247 4.33 -18.73 -16.63
CA TYR A 247 3.05 -18.69 -15.93
C TYR A 247 3.15 -17.84 -14.67
N ASN A 248 2.55 -16.65 -14.67
CA ASN A 248 2.48 -15.79 -13.49
C ASN A 248 1.37 -16.31 -12.57
N TYR A 249 1.78 -17.03 -11.53
CA TYR A 249 0.90 -17.77 -10.64
C TYR A 249 0.21 -16.88 -9.58
N GLN A 250 0.82 -15.74 -9.22
CA GLN A 250 0.23 -14.74 -8.31
C GLN A 250 -0.26 -15.32 -6.98
N SER A 251 0.67 -15.96 -6.27
CA SER A 251 0.50 -16.43 -4.91
C SER A 251 1.54 -15.74 -4.03
N HIS A 252 1.11 -14.82 -3.18
CA HIS A 252 2.02 -14.00 -2.39
C HIS A 252 2.52 -14.77 -1.16
N HIS A 253 3.83 -14.78 -0.96
CA HIS A 253 4.44 -15.61 0.06
C HIS A 253 4.36 -14.97 1.45
N LYS A 254 4.01 -15.73 2.49
CA LYS A 254 3.98 -15.27 3.88
C LYS A 254 4.97 -16.08 4.71
N GLY A 255 6.07 -15.45 5.08
CA GLY A 255 7.03 -16.06 5.99
C GLY A 255 6.51 -16.00 7.43
N VAL A 256 6.45 -17.15 8.10
CA VAL A 256 6.08 -17.23 9.53
C VAL A 256 7.30 -17.69 10.35
N PRO A 257 7.49 -17.18 11.57
CA PRO A 257 8.53 -17.67 12.47
C PRO A 257 8.27 -19.14 12.85
N PRO A 258 9.26 -19.86 13.41
CA PRO A 258 9.02 -21.15 14.04
C PRO A 258 7.94 -21.07 15.13
N LYS A 259 7.14 -22.13 15.23
CA LYS A 259 6.08 -22.24 16.24
C LYS A 259 6.65 -22.04 17.66
N GLY A 260 6.00 -21.21 18.46
CA GLY A 260 6.41 -20.87 19.82
C GLY A 260 7.40 -19.70 19.91
N THR A 261 7.87 -19.17 18.77
CA THR A 261 8.78 -18.01 18.70
C THR A 261 8.08 -16.74 18.20
N GLU A 262 6.76 -16.80 17.98
CA GLU A 262 5.96 -15.70 17.44
C GLU A 262 6.06 -14.44 18.31
N ASN A 263 6.14 -14.62 19.63
CA ASN A 263 6.25 -13.54 20.60
C ASN A 263 7.60 -13.56 21.33
N GLY A 264 8.63 -14.16 20.72
CA GLY A 264 9.96 -14.27 21.31
C GLY A 264 10.63 -12.89 21.54
N PRO A 265 11.64 -12.82 22.44
CA PRO A 265 12.28 -11.56 22.84
C PRO A 265 13.11 -10.89 21.73
N TYR A 266 13.45 -11.62 20.67
CA TYR A 266 14.23 -11.12 19.54
C TYR A 266 13.37 -10.77 18.32
N ARG A 267 12.05 -10.77 18.49
CA ARG A 267 11.11 -10.38 17.44
C ARG A 267 11.03 -8.86 17.32
N ALA A 268 11.03 -8.35 16.09
CA ALA A 268 10.88 -6.93 15.82
C ALA A 268 9.49 -6.44 16.24
N ASN A 269 9.44 -5.28 16.88
CA ASN A 269 8.22 -4.52 17.14
C ASN A 269 8.39 -3.14 16.51
N GLY A 270 7.50 -2.79 15.59
CA GLY A 270 7.50 -1.50 14.90
C GLY A 270 6.74 -0.44 15.69
N THR A 271 7.13 0.82 15.49
CA THR A 271 6.39 1.99 15.99
C THR A 271 5.34 2.48 14.99
N THR A 272 5.52 2.19 13.70
CA THR A 272 4.63 2.58 12.61
C THR A 272 3.21 2.07 12.86
N MET A 273 2.22 2.95 12.88
CA MET A 273 0.80 2.64 13.14
C MET A 273 0.56 1.90 14.47
N SER A 274 1.47 1.99 15.46
CA SER A 274 1.30 1.35 16.76
C SER A 274 0.99 2.37 17.87
N PRO A 275 -0.07 2.15 18.66
CA PRO A 275 -0.39 2.98 19.82
C PRO A 275 0.55 2.71 21.03
N GLY A 276 1.34 1.63 21.02
CA GLY A 276 2.20 1.20 22.13
C GLY A 276 3.71 1.38 21.89
N ASN A 277 4.50 1.36 22.98
CA ASN A 277 5.98 1.42 22.96
C ASN A 277 6.58 0.46 24.01
N GLY A 278 6.29 -0.82 23.89
CA GLY A 278 6.86 -1.84 24.77
C GLY A 278 7.86 -2.69 24.00
N THR A 279 8.86 -3.24 24.69
CA THR A 279 9.79 -4.23 24.11
C THR A 279 9.07 -5.45 23.53
N SER A 280 7.84 -5.72 23.97
CA SER A 280 6.94 -6.74 23.44
C SER A 280 5.70 -6.19 22.72
N THR A 281 5.39 -4.88 22.81
CA THR A 281 4.16 -4.28 22.28
C THR A 281 4.49 -3.25 21.19
N GLY A 282 4.24 -3.60 19.93
CA GLY A 282 4.41 -2.73 18.77
C GLY A 282 3.79 -3.38 17.53
N SER A 283 3.79 -2.70 16.38
CA SER A 283 3.18 -3.23 15.16
C SER A 283 4.08 -4.24 14.43
N ARG A 284 3.46 -5.15 13.68
CA ARG A 284 4.17 -6.12 12.83
C ARG A 284 3.42 -6.38 11.54
N GLY A 285 4.18 -6.65 10.48
CA GLY A 285 3.64 -7.00 9.17
C GLY A 285 4.64 -6.70 8.05
N SER A 286 4.24 -7.01 6.83
CA SER A 286 5.03 -6.76 5.62
C SER A 286 5.38 -5.28 5.45
N GLY A 287 4.45 -4.37 5.76
CA GLY A 287 4.65 -2.94 5.68
C GLY A 287 5.73 -2.44 6.63
N ASN A 288 5.77 -2.94 7.87
CA ASN A 288 6.86 -2.60 8.80
C ASN A 288 8.22 -3.07 8.29
N GLN A 289 8.27 -4.25 7.66
CA GLN A 289 9.52 -4.80 7.13
C GLN A 289 9.99 -3.98 5.93
N VAL A 290 9.11 -3.72 4.97
CA VAL A 290 9.39 -2.92 3.75
C VAL A 290 9.86 -1.52 4.11
N ILE A 291 9.13 -0.82 4.99
CA ILE A 291 9.48 0.53 5.44
C ILE A 291 10.82 0.54 6.18
N ARG A 292 11.07 -0.44 7.07
CA ARG A 292 12.33 -0.55 7.82
C ARG A 292 13.52 -0.86 6.92
N GLN A 293 13.31 -1.62 5.86
CA GLN A 293 14.36 -2.05 4.94
C GLN A 293 14.75 -0.98 3.92
N SER A 294 13.87 -0.01 3.69
CA SER A 294 14.08 1.11 2.77
C SER A 294 15.27 1.98 3.22
N PRO A 295 16.32 2.13 2.40
CA PRO A 295 17.42 3.05 2.69
C PRO A 295 16.97 4.52 2.61
N PRO A 296 17.73 5.47 3.18
CA PRO A 296 17.32 6.88 3.22
C PRO A 296 17.39 7.60 1.87
N ASN A 297 18.26 7.17 0.94
CA ASN A 297 18.50 7.89 -0.31
C ASN A 297 18.84 6.95 -1.49
N PRO A 298 18.76 7.44 -2.75
CA PRO A 298 19.01 6.64 -3.95
C PRO A 298 20.42 6.06 -4.02
N GLN A 299 21.44 6.80 -3.54
CA GLN A 299 22.83 6.34 -3.57
C GLN A 299 23.01 5.10 -2.69
N THR A 300 22.48 5.14 -1.46
CA THR A 300 22.54 4.02 -0.52
C THR A 300 21.78 2.81 -1.07
N LEU A 301 20.63 3.03 -1.72
CA LEU A 301 19.90 1.97 -2.42
C LEU A 301 20.77 1.32 -3.48
N LYS A 302 21.36 2.12 -4.37
CA LYS A 302 22.21 1.63 -5.45
C LYS A 302 23.38 0.78 -4.92
N GLU A 303 24.10 1.29 -3.92
CA GLU A 303 25.22 0.56 -3.30
C GLU A 303 24.78 -0.79 -2.71
N GLN A 304 23.59 -0.83 -2.09
CA GLN A 304 23.02 -2.05 -1.54
C GLN A 304 22.65 -3.04 -2.66
N LEU A 305 21.90 -2.61 -3.68
CA LEU A 305 21.50 -3.45 -4.81
C LEU A 305 22.73 -4.00 -5.56
N ASP A 306 23.76 -3.17 -5.78
CA ASP A 306 24.99 -3.58 -6.45
C ASP A 306 25.76 -4.63 -5.63
N ARG A 307 25.84 -4.45 -4.30
CA ARG A 307 26.46 -5.45 -3.40
C ARG A 307 25.74 -6.80 -3.45
N LEU A 308 24.41 -6.78 -3.54
CA LEU A 308 23.58 -7.98 -3.61
C LEU A 308 23.67 -8.65 -4.98
N GLY A 309 23.73 -7.85 -6.05
CA GLY A 309 23.93 -8.31 -7.43
C GLY A 309 25.25 -9.09 -7.58
N LYS A 310 26.35 -8.61 -7.00
CA LYS A 310 27.67 -9.27 -7.03
C LYS A 310 27.69 -10.69 -6.46
N THR A 311 26.68 -11.08 -5.68
CA THR A 311 26.60 -12.42 -5.07
C THR A 311 25.44 -13.27 -5.60
N GLY A 312 24.70 -12.77 -6.61
CA GLY A 312 23.46 -13.38 -7.11
C GLY A 312 22.28 -13.29 -6.14
N GLN A 313 22.49 -12.80 -4.91
CA GLN A 313 21.48 -12.72 -3.85
C GLN A 313 20.32 -11.78 -4.22
N ARG A 314 20.55 -10.78 -5.08
CA ARG A 314 19.49 -9.86 -5.57
C ARG A 314 18.31 -10.61 -6.18
N SER A 315 18.56 -11.63 -7.01
CA SER A 315 17.50 -12.42 -7.68
C SER A 315 16.66 -13.30 -6.74
N LEU A 316 17.12 -13.51 -5.50
CA LEU A 316 16.47 -14.38 -4.52
C LEU A 316 15.62 -13.60 -3.52
N MET A 317 15.76 -12.27 -3.51
CA MET A 317 15.14 -11.42 -2.49
C MET A 317 13.63 -11.45 -2.55
N ASN A 318 13.04 -11.13 -1.40
CA ASN A 318 11.64 -10.76 -1.32
C ASN A 318 11.48 -9.37 -1.94
N ARG A 319 10.29 -9.07 -2.45
CA ARG A 319 9.90 -7.72 -2.89
C ARG A 319 10.09 -6.70 -1.75
N GLY A 320 10.43 -5.46 -2.10
CA GLY A 320 10.39 -4.32 -1.17
C GLY A 320 11.72 -3.64 -0.83
N LEU A 321 12.87 -4.16 -1.29
CA LEU A 321 14.16 -3.45 -1.16
C LEU A 321 14.41 -2.42 -2.27
N GLY A 322 13.76 -2.59 -3.42
CA GLY A 322 13.80 -1.68 -4.57
C GLY A 322 12.47 -1.73 -5.31
N GLY A 323 12.23 -0.74 -6.17
CA GLY A 323 11.05 -0.70 -7.04
C GLY A 323 9.75 -0.28 -6.36
N ILE A 324 9.75 0.10 -5.07
CA ILE A 324 8.59 0.71 -4.40
C ILE A 324 8.79 2.22 -4.34
N ASP A 325 7.88 2.96 -4.97
CA ASP A 325 7.89 4.41 -4.94
C ASP A 325 7.20 4.93 -3.67
N PHE A 326 8.00 5.10 -2.62
CA PHE A 326 7.52 5.61 -1.33
C PHE A 326 7.01 7.05 -1.39
N THR A 327 7.31 7.83 -2.45
CA THR A 327 6.70 9.16 -2.61
C THR A 327 5.19 9.07 -2.83
N THR A 328 4.70 7.91 -3.27
CA THR A 328 3.26 7.59 -3.44
C THR A 328 2.67 6.79 -2.26
N LEU A 329 3.45 6.53 -1.20
CA LEU A 329 3.01 5.75 -0.04
C LEU A 329 1.83 6.43 0.65
N ASP A 330 0.75 5.69 0.88
CA ASP A 330 -0.46 6.24 1.47
C ASP A 330 -1.23 5.19 2.30
N LEU A 331 -1.94 5.61 3.34
CA LEU A 331 -2.76 4.72 4.20
C LEU A 331 -4.10 4.44 3.53
N ARG A 332 -4.39 3.20 3.14
CA ARG A 332 -5.60 2.87 2.37
C ARG A 332 -6.59 1.98 3.10
N TYR A 333 -6.22 1.50 4.28
CA TYR A 333 -7.11 0.74 5.15
C TYR A 333 -6.68 0.84 6.61
N ILE A 334 -7.67 0.95 7.50
CA ILE A 334 -7.54 0.63 8.92
C ILE A 334 -8.83 -0.04 9.40
N GLY A 335 -8.74 -1.04 10.28
CA GLY A 335 -9.92 -1.74 10.75
C GLY A 335 -9.66 -2.79 11.82
N LYS A 336 -10.74 -3.47 12.22
CA LYS A 336 -10.73 -4.55 13.20
C LYS A 336 -9.70 -5.60 12.80
N ALA A 337 -8.85 -5.94 13.76
CA ALA A 337 -7.84 -6.96 13.56
C ALA A 337 -8.45 -8.35 13.37
N LYS A 338 -7.90 -9.12 12.41
CA LYS A 338 -8.19 -10.56 12.29
C LYS A 338 -7.84 -11.35 13.55
N SER A 339 -6.82 -10.90 14.28
CA SER A 339 -6.37 -11.51 15.55
C SER A 339 -7.25 -11.15 16.75
N GLY A 340 -8.19 -10.21 16.59
CA GLY A 340 -8.98 -9.67 17.70
C GLY A 340 -8.24 -8.66 18.59
N LYS A 341 -6.96 -8.38 18.33
CA LYS A 341 -6.14 -7.39 19.07
C LYS A 341 -5.52 -6.35 18.14
N GLY A 342 -5.47 -5.10 18.61
CA GLY A 342 -5.02 -3.97 17.81
C GLY A 342 -5.92 -3.71 16.61
N LEU A 343 -5.37 -3.08 15.58
CA LEU A 343 -6.02 -2.76 14.32
C LEU A 343 -5.15 -3.27 13.17
N ASP A 344 -5.79 -3.86 12.17
CA ASP A 344 -5.15 -4.16 10.90
C ASP A 344 -5.10 -2.87 10.07
N TYR A 345 -3.97 -2.63 9.41
CA TYR A 345 -3.79 -1.50 8.51
C TYR A 345 -3.10 -1.95 7.22
N ALA A 346 -3.36 -1.23 6.12
CA ALA A 346 -2.66 -1.45 4.87
C ALA A 346 -2.33 -0.12 4.18
N PHE A 347 -1.08 0.00 3.76
CA PHE A 347 -0.62 1.04 2.86
C PHE A 347 -0.80 0.62 1.40
N SER A 348 -0.78 1.60 0.51
CA SER A 348 -0.59 1.40 -0.92
C SER A 348 0.55 2.27 -1.43
N ALA A 349 1.31 1.77 -2.39
CA ALA A 349 2.36 2.50 -3.09
C ALA A 349 2.51 1.98 -4.51
N LYS A 350 2.93 2.86 -5.43
CA LYS A 350 3.26 2.49 -6.80
C LYS A 350 4.51 1.61 -6.82
N SER A 351 4.49 0.58 -7.65
CA SER A 351 5.68 -0.19 -8.02
C SER A 351 6.22 0.27 -9.37
N VAL A 352 7.54 0.33 -9.49
CA VAL A 352 8.24 0.59 -10.74
C VAL A 352 9.07 -0.64 -11.13
N GLU A 353 9.18 -0.91 -12.43
CA GLU A 353 9.90 -2.08 -12.91
C GLU A 353 11.42 -1.98 -12.70
N ASP A 354 11.97 -0.77 -12.72
CA ASP A 354 13.38 -0.53 -12.42
C ASP A 354 13.60 -0.39 -10.91
N GLU A 355 14.14 -1.44 -10.31
CA GLU A 355 14.42 -1.49 -8.87
C GLU A 355 15.38 -0.39 -8.39
N TYR A 356 16.16 0.24 -9.27
CA TYR A 356 17.04 1.36 -8.93
C TYR A 356 16.31 2.72 -8.96
N ALA A 357 15.17 2.81 -9.64
CA ALA A 357 14.43 4.05 -9.81
C ALA A 357 13.54 4.40 -8.60
N ALA A 358 13.33 3.46 -7.67
CA ALA A 358 12.59 3.69 -6.43
C ALA A 358 13.00 2.69 -5.34
N GLY A 359 12.60 2.93 -4.09
CA GLY A 359 12.83 2.02 -2.95
C GLY A 359 13.48 2.66 -1.73
N TRP A 360 13.78 3.97 -1.78
CA TRP A 360 14.34 4.74 -0.68
C TRP A 360 13.30 5.67 -0.03
N GLY A 361 13.61 6.19 1.16
CA GLY A 361 12.80 7.18 1.87
C GLY A 361 11.56 6.61 2.56
N GLY A 362 11.37 5.28 2.55
CA GLY A 362 10.17 4.64 3.09
C GLY A 362 9.93 4.91 4.57
N ARG A 363 11.00 4.98 5.38
CA ARG A 363 10.90 5.30 6.81
C ARG A 363 10.35 6.69 7.06
N GLU A 364 10.82 7.69 6.34
CA GLU A 364 10.33 9.07 6.45
C GLU A 364 8.83 9.14 6.16
N LYS A 365 8.39 8.55 5.04
CA LYS A 365 6.98 8.59 4.63
C LYS A 365 6.07 7.74 5.52
N GLY A 366 6.56 6.57 5.97
CA GLY A 366 5.84 5.71 6.91
C GLY A 366 5.68 6.34 8.29
N ASP A 367 6.74 6.98 8.81
CA ASP A 367 6.71 7.71 10.07
C ASP A 367 5.77 8.92 9.97
N LEU A 368 5.80 9.70 8.87
CA LEU A 368 4.87 10.82 8.66
C LEU A 368 3.40 10.38 8.70
N ILE A 369 3.04 9.29 8.01
CA ILE A 369 1.66 8.76 8.03
C ILE A 369 1.25 8.36 9.46
N SER A 370 2.12 7.61 10.13
CA SER A 370 1.88 7.11 11.48
C SER A 370 1.71 8.26 12.48
N ASP A 371 2.65 9.21 12.48
CA ASP A 371 2.67 10.32 13.40
C ASP A 371 1.52 11.28 13.15
N ALA A 372 1.17 11.55 11.88
CA ALA A 372 -0.01 12.32 11.54
C ALA A 372 -1.28 11.62 12.04
N PHE A 373 -1.46 10.32 11.74
CA PHE A 373 -2.61 9.54 12.20
C PHE A 373 -2.83 9.69 13.71
N PHE A 374 -1.78 9.55 14.51
CA PHE A 374 -1.92 9.67 15.96
C PHE A 374 -2.02 11.12 16.46
N THR A 375 -1.38 12.08 15.81
CA THR A 375 -1.57 13.52 16.09
C THR A 375 -3.04 13.90 15.93
N TRP A 376 -3.67 13.44 14.84
CA TRP A 376 -5.09 13.65 14.57
C TRP A 376 -6.02 12.98 15.59
N LEU A 377 -5.58 11.91 16.28
CA LEU A 377 -6.31 11.33 17.40
C LEU A 377 -6.09 12.13 18.68
N ALA A 378 -4.85 12.54 18.93
CA ALA A 378 -4.44 13.14 20.20
C ALA A 378 -5.05 14.53 20.45
N LEU A 379 -5.12 15.34 19.40
CA LEU A 379 -5.57 16.72 19.46
C LEU A 379 -7.06 16.84 19.09
N ASP A 380 -7.69 17.93 19.52
CA ASP A 380 -9.06 18.27 19.17
C ASP A 380 -9.16 18.76 17.70
N PRO A 381 -10.15 18.31 16.90
CA PRO A 381 -10.28 18.73 15.50
C PRO A 381 -10.32 20.24 15.26
N SER A 382 -10.77 21.04 16.22
CA SER A 382 -10.79 22.50 16.13
C SER A 382 -9.40 23.14 16.00
N THR A 383 -8.32 22.41 16.27
CA THR A 383 -6.93 22.89 16.16
C THR A 383 -6.28 22.56 14.81
N PHE A 384 -6.95 21.80 13.94
CA PHE A 384 -6.37 21.27 12.70
C PHE A 384 -6.36 22.29 11.57
N TRP A 385 -5.84 23.48 11.84
CA TRP A 385 -5.71 24.53 10.86
C TRP A 385 -4.42 25.32 11.07
N VAL A 386 -4.01 25.99 10.01
CA VAL A 386 -2.89 26.93 9.98
C VAL A 386 -3.32 28.18 9.23
N ASN A 387 -2.66 29.30 9.48
CA ASN A 387 -3.02 30.58 8.89
C ASN A 387 -1.80 31.52 8.77
N LEU A 388 -1.50 31.98 7.57
CA LEU A 388 -0.56 33.06 7.29
C LEU A 388 -1.36 34.28 6.80
N ASN A 389 -1.54 35.24 7.70
CA ASN A 389 -2.24 36.51 7.49
C ASN A 389 -1.52 37.59 8.31
N PRO A 390 -0.95 38.67 7.71
CA PRO A 390 -0.06 39.63 8.39
C PRO A 390 -0.69 40.30 9.61
N ASP A 391 -2.01 40.40 9.66
CA ASP A 391 -2.75 41.02 10.76
C ASP A 391 -2.99 40.07 11.95
N GLU A 392 -2.65 38.78 11.80
CA GLU A 392 -2.90 37.75 12.79
C GLU A 392 -1.61 36.99 13.22
N PRO A 393 -0.52 37.68 13.62
CA PRO A 393 0.77 37.05 13.97
C PRO A 393 0.70 36.06 15.13
N ASN A 394 -0.34 36.12 15.96
CA ASN A 394 -0.54 35.22 17.10
C ASN A 394 -1.48 34.04 16.79
N ARG A 395 -1.98 33.95 15.55
CA ARG A 395 -2.94 32.94 15.10
C ARG A 395 -2.39 32.25 13.85
N ILE A 396 -1.20 31.67 14.00
CA ILE A 396 -0.47 30.99 12.91
C ILE A 396 -0.80 29.50 12.87
N ILE A 397 -0.67 28.85 14.02
CA ILE A 397 -0.87 27.41 14.22
C ILE A 397 -1.05 27.18 15.72
N ASP A 398 -1.84 26.17 16.10
CA ASP A 398 -1.93 25.74 17.50
C ASP A 398 -0.55 25.31 18.05
N ALA A 399 -0.29 25.58 19.33
CA ALA A 399 1.03 25.41 19.93
C ALA A 399 1.48 23.94 20.00
N ASP A 400 0.55 23.02 20.27
CA ASP A 400 0.87 21.59 20.31
C ASP A 400 0.85 20.99 18.90
N PHE A 401 -0.10 21.42 18.05
CA PHE A 401 -0.09 21.00 16.65
C PHE A 401 1.20 21.42 15.93
N GLY A 402 1.70 22.63 16.20
CA GLY A 402 2.97 23.15 15.66
C GLY A 402 4.23 22.46 16.17
N ARG A 403 4.13 21.49 17.09
CA ARG A 403 5.24 20.62 17.51
C ARG A 403 5.30 19.29 16.77
N THR A 404 4.42 19.09 15.78
CA THR A 404 4.27 17.83 15.04
C THR A 404 4.61 18.03 13.56
N ASP A 405 5.01 16.94 12.90
CA ASP A 405 5.21 16.94 11.44
C ASP A 405 3.91 17.22 10.66
N ALA A 406 2.74 16.82 11.19
CA ALA A 406 1.45 17.15 10.57
C ALA A 406 1.22 18.67 10.52
N GLY A 407 1.44 19.37 11.65
CA GLY A 407 1.33 20.82 11.72
C GLY A 407 2.33 21.55 10.82
N ARG A 408 3.57 21.08 10.79
CA ARG A 408 4.59 21.58 9.86
C ARG A 408 4.15 21.45 8.40
N VAL A 409 3.66 20.27 8.00
CA VAL A 409 3.24 20.01 6.62
C VAL A 409 2.11 20.95 6.20
N LEU A 410 1.13 21.20 7.07
CA LEU A 410 0.06 22.15 6.77
C LEU A 410 0.59 23.58 6.59
N LEU A 411 1.45 24.06 7.50
CA LEU A 411 1.93 25.45 7.47
C LEU A 411 2.88 25.72 6.29
N GLU A 412 3.76 24.78 5.94
CA GLU A 412 4.61 24.92 4.74
C GLU A 412 3.78 24.85 3.45
N ALA A 413 2.72 24.03 3.41
CA ALA A 413 1.80 23.99 2.28
C ALA A 413 1.05 25.32 2.07
N ASP A 414 0.68 26.02 3.14
CA ASP A 414 0.06 27.35 3.03
C ASP A 414 1.05 28.40 2.47
N LEU A 415 2.34 28.32 2.81
CA LEU A 415 3.34 29.21 2.22
C LEU A 415 3.53 28.92 0.72
N GLU A 416 3.62 27.66 0.31
CA GLU A 416 3.71 27.32 -1.12
C GLU A 416 2.43 27.65 -1.88
N LEU A 417 1.26 27.54 -1.27
CA LEU A 417 0.00 27.96 -1.89
C LEU A 417 0.08 29.41 -2.36
N LYS A 418 0.66 30.29 -1.54
CA LYS A 418 0.83 31.71 -1.88
C LYS A 418 1.81 31.89 -3.05
N HIS A 419 2.90 31.13 -3.07
CA HIS A 419 3.83 31.09 -4.20
C HIS A 419 3.16 30.61 -5.49
N ASP A 420 2.31 29.59 -5.41
CA ASP A 420 1.62 29.03 -6.57
C ASP A 420 0.50 29.93 -7.11
N ILE A 421 -0.23 30.62 -6.22
CA ILE A 421 -1.21 31.64 -6.61
C ILE A 421 -0.51 32.78 -7.33
N PHE A 422 0.61 33.28 -6.78
CA PHE A 422 1.44 34.27 -7.45
C PHE A 422 1.80 33.79 -8.87
N LYS A 423 2.51 32.65 -9.00
CA LYS A 423 2.92 32.09 -10.30
C LYS A 423 1.75 31.93 -11.29
N ALA A 424 0.56 31.57 -10.83
CA ALA A 424 -0.62 31.41 -11.69
C ALA A 424 -1.18 32.75 -12.19
N MET A 425 -1.01 33.83 -11.43
CA MET A 425 -1.43 35.19 -11.78
C MET A 425 -0.44 35.93 -12.69
N ASP A 426 0.68 35.30 -13.05
CA ASP A 426 1.72 35.89 -13.88
C ASP A 426 1.18 36.32 -15.25
N PRO A 427 1.25 37.63 -15.61
CA PRO A 427 0.77 38.14 -16.90
C PRO A 427 1.59 37.66 -18.10
N GLU A 428 2.69 36.94 -17.92
CA GLU A 428 3.38 36.22 -19.00
C GLU A 428 2.75 34.85 -19.31
N THR A 429 1.86 34.36 -18.47
CA THR A 429 1.07 33.14 -18.72
C THR A 429 -0.28 33.45 -19.35
N ASP A 430 -0.87 32.50 -20.09
CA ASP A 430 -2.20 32.69 -20.66
C ASP A 430 -3.26 32.91 -19.57
N ALA A 431 -3.16 32.18 -18.45
CA ALA A 431 -4.07 32.30 -17.33
C ALA A 431 -4.00 33.66 -16.66
N GLY A 432 -2.79 34.12 -16.30
CA GLY A 432 -2.59 35.43 -15.70
C GLY A 432 -2.95 36.57 -16.65
N ARG A 433 -2.64 36.48 -17.97
CA ARG A 433 -3.12 37.46 -18.95
C ARG A 433 -4.63 37.57 -18.98
N ASN A 434 -5.32 36.43 -19.06
CA ASN A 434 -6.78 36.40 -19.12
C ASN A 434 -7.41 36.92 -17.82
N PHE A 435 -6.83 36.55 -16.67
CA PHE A 435 -7.21 37.09 -15.36
C PHE A 435 -7.09 38.61 -15.35
N MET A 436 -5.90 39.16 -15.63
CA MET A 436 -5.65 40.60 -15.59
C MET A 436 -6.50 41.40 -16.60
N ASN A 437 -6.76 40.84 -17.78
CA ASN A 437 -7.57 41.49 -18.80
C ASN A 437 -9.08 41.52 -18.48
N ALA A 438 -9.56 40.60 -17.66
CA ALA A 438 -10.98 40.50 -17.28
C ALA A 438 -11.35 41.37 -16.06
N LEU A 439 -10.36 41.99 -15.42
CA LEU A 439 -10.53 42.87 -14.27
C LEU A 439 -10.80 44.33 -14.67
N PRO A 440 -11.49 45.11 -13.82
CA PRO A 440 -11.60 46.55 -14.02
C PRO A 440 -10.21 47.20 -14.01
N LYS A 441 -10.06 48.30 -14.77
CA LYS A 441 -8.81 49.06 -14.82
C LYS A 441 -8.96 50.39 -14.09
N ARG A 442 -8.00 50.71 -13.21
CA ARG A 442 -7.86 52.04 -12.62
C ARG A 442 -6.49 52.59 -13.00
N ASN A 443 -6.47 53.78 -13.60
CA ASN A 443 -5.24 54.42 -14.10
C ASN A 443 -4.37 53.51 -14.98
N GLY A 444 -5.01 52.63 -15.77
CA GLY A 444 -4.31 51.68 -16.66
C GLY A 444 -3.85 50.37 -16.01
N PHE A 445 -4.02 50.21 -14.68
CA PHE A 445 -3.68 48.99 -13.95
C PHE A 445 -4.89 48.08 -13.75
N PRO A 446 -4.72 46.75 -13.84
CA PRO A 446 -5.75 45.81 -13.42
C PRO A 446 -5.99 45.97 -11.90
N CYS A 447 -7.26 45.95 -11.52
CA CYS A 447 -7.68 46.14 -10.15
C CYS A 447 -8.49 44.94 -9.66
N TRP A 448 -8.11 44.35 -8.52
CA TRP A 448 -8.83 43.25 -7.88
C TRP A 448 -8.78 43.37 -6.36
N ALA A 449 -9.70 42.67 -5.69
CA ALA A 449 -9.81 42.68 -4.23
C ALA A 449 -8.65 41.90 -3.58
N GLY A 450 -8.35 42.19 -2.31
CA GLY A 450 -7.55 41.26 -1.51
C GLY A 450 -8.29 39.93 -1.36
N PHE A 451 -7.56 38.81 -1.34
CA PHE A 451 -8.16 37.48 -1.21
C PHE A 451 -7.48 36.65 -0.12
N ARG A 452 -8.32 35.94 0.64
CA ARG A 452 -7.91 34.81 1.48
C ARG A 452 -8.06 33.51 0.69
N TYR A 453 -7.01 32.71 0.66
CA TYR A 453 -6.96 31.39 0.03
C TYR A 453 -6.75 30.31 1.07
N TRP A 454 -7.45 29.19 1.00
CA TRP A 454 -7.09 28.06 1.87
C TRP A 454 -7.35 26.71 1.20
N ILE A 455 -6.52 25.75 1.58
CA ILE A 455 -6.73 24.34 1.21
C ILE A 455 -7.60 23.71 2.30
N GLU A 456 -8.64 22.98 1.91
CA GLU A 456 -9.47 22.22 2.83
C GLU A 456 -9.83 20.84 2.26
N PRO A 457 -10.23 19.88 3.11
CA PRO A 457 -10.76 18.61 2.67
C PRO A 457 -11.97 18.77 1.76
N GLU A 458 -11.91 18.21 0.55
CA GLU A 458 -13.11 17.86 -0.19
C GLU A 458 -13.63 16.50 0.29
N THR A 459 -14.90 16.18 0.00
CA THR A 459 -15.56 14.96 0.47
C THR A 459 -14.76 13.71 0.10
N ALA A 460 -14.17 13.06 1.10
CA ALA A 460 -13.47 11.80 0.90
C ALA A 460 -14.44 10.70 0.46
N VAL A 461 -14.00 9.83 -0.44
CA VAL A 461 -14.74 8.63 -0.83
C VAL A 461 -14.16 7.45 -0.08
N VAL A 462 -14.99 6.85 0.78
CA VAL A 462 -14.58 5.73 1.63
C VAL A 462 -15.55 4.57 1.50
N ARG A 463 -15.18 3.41 2.03
CA ARG A 463 -16.10 2.31 2.27
C ARG A 463 -15.86 1.74 3.66
N GLU A 464 -16.79 2.02 4.56
CA GLU A 464 -16.85 1.35 5.85
C GLU A 464 -17.55 0.00 5.69
N GLN A 465 -16.84 -1.08 5.99
CA GLN A 465 -17.33 -2.44 5.89
C GLN A 465 -16.49 -3.39 6.76
N ASP A 466 -17.10 -4.44 7.27
CA ASP A 466 -16.41 -5.53 7.98
C ASP A 466 -15.57 -5.05 9.18
N GLY A 467 -16.02 -3.99 9.84
CA GLY A 467 -15.33 -3.39 10.98
C GLY A 467 -14.07 -2.60 10.62
N GLY A 468 -13.93 -2.14 9.38
CA GLY A 468 -12.85 -1.24 8.96
C GLY A 468 -13.29 -0.21 7.92
N ILE A 469 -12.37 0.68 7.56
CA ILE A 469 -12.56 1.72 6.55
C ILE A 469 -11.56 1.52 5.40
N HIS A 470 -12.08 1.35 4.19
CA HIS A 470 -11.31 1.43 2.95
C HIS A 470 -11.30 2.88 2.46
N ILE A 471 -10.12 3.46 2.30
CA ILE A 471 -9.98 4.86 1.84
C ILE A 471 -9.70 4.84 0.34
N LEU A 472 -10.68 5.29 -0.46
CA LEU A 472 -10.67 5.15 -1.91
C LEU A 472 -10.15 6.41 -2.59
N ASP A 473 -10.63 7.57 -2.13
CA ASP A 473 -10.21 8.87 -2.63
C ASP A 473 -10.28 9.94 -1.55
N THR A 474 -9.36 10.90 -1.60
CA THR A 474 -9.19 11.97 -0.61
C THR A 474 -8.81 13.27 -1.30
N PRO A 475 -9.71 13.85 -2.12
CA PRO A 475 -9.45 15.09 -2.83
C PRO A 475 -9.37 16.29 -1.88
N LEU A 476 -8.56 17.28 -2.25
CA LEU A 476 -8.46 18.57 -1.58
C LEU A 476 -9.10 19.66 -2.44
N LYS A 477 -9.75 20.61 -1.78
CA LYS A 477 -10.34 21.79 -2.42
C LYS A 477 -9.50 23.02 -2.09
N LEU A 478 -9.34 23.89 -3.08
CA LEU A 478 -8.90 25.27 -2.87
C LEU A 478 -10.13 26.16 -2.74
N SER A 479 -10.22 26.90 -1.64
CA SER A 479 -11.31 27.84 -1.37
C SER A 479 -10.77 29.26 -1.24
N THR A 480 -11.61 30.21 -1.64
CA THR A 480 -11.27 31.64 -1.72
C THR A 480 -12.39 32.49 -1.14
N VAL A 481 -12.02 33.64 -0.58
CA VAL A 481 -12.97 34.70 -0.22
C VAL A 481 -12.27 36.06 -0.29
N PRO A 482 -12.96 37.13 -0.72
CA PRO A 482 -12.44 38.48 -0.59
C PRO A 482 -12.10 38.81 0.87
N GLN A 483 -10.90 39.34 1.12
CA GLN A 483 -10.45 39.76 2.43
C GLN A 483 -9.40 40.87 2.31
N GLU A 484 -9.65 41.98 3.00
CA GLU A 484 -8.71 43.10 3.11
C GLU A 484 -7.79 42.92 4.33
N THR A 485 -6.59 43.52 4.24
CA THR A 485 -5.62 43.56 5.36
C THR A 485 -5.40 44.99 5.84
N HIS A 486 -5.17 45.14 7.15
CA HIS A 486 -4.74 46.39 7.76
C HIS A 486 -3.26 46.66 7.48
N THR A 487 -2.43 45.62 7.56
CA THR A 487 -1.03 45.67 7.15
C THR A 487 -0.95 45.93 5.65
N GLN A 488 -0.25 47.01 5.29
CA GLN A 488 -0.16 47.45 3.89
C GLN A 488 1.03 46.77 3.19
N PRO A 489 0.82 46.12 2.04
CA PRO A 489 1.90 45.63 1.20
C PRO A 489 2.58 46.80 0.44
N PRO A 490 3.73 46.56 -0.22
CA PRO A 490 4.27 47.49 -1.18
C PRO A 490 3.25 47.82 -2.28
N GLY A 491 3.21 49.08 -2.70
CA GLY A 491 2.17 49.60 -3.60
C GLY A 491 1.05 50.37 -2.87
N GLY A 492 0.98 50.31 -1.54
CA GLY A 492 0.05 51.09 -0.73
C GLY A 492 -1.35 50.49 -0.66
N LYS A 493 -2.35 51.34 -0.39
CA LYS A 493 -3.74 50.91 -0.26
C LYS A 493 -4.22 50.30 -1.58
N GLY A 494 -4.81 49.12 -1.52
CA GLY A 494 -5.35 48.40 -2.66
C GLY A 494 -6.44 49.17 -3.41
N CYS A 495 -7.04 48.51 -4.40
CA CYS A 495 -8.05 49.09 -5.26
C CYS A 495 -9.32 49.51 -4.51
N ASP A 496 -9.83 50.71 -4.82
CA ASP A 496 -11.15 51.14 -4.37
C ASP A 496 -12.23 50.52 -5.29
N LEU A 497 -12.67 49.31 -4.91
CA LEU A 497 -13.65 48.52 -5.66
C LEU A 497 -15.05 48.64 -5.04
N THR A 498 -16.06 48.71 -5.89
CA THR A 498 -17.45 48.48 -5.50
C THR A 498 -17.66 47.00 -5.15
N GLU A 499 -18.72 46.69 -4.40
CA GLU A 499 -19.08 45.30 -4.08
C GLU A 499 -19.25 44.43 -5.34
N ALA A 500 -19.85 44.99 -6.40
CA ALA A 500 -20.03 44.29 -7.68
C ALA A 500 -18.68 43.98 -8.37
N GLU A 501 -17.72 44.90 -8.32
CA GLU A 501 -16.36 44.72 -8.85
C GLU A 501 -15.56 43.70 -8.01
N THR A 502 -15.76 43.68 -6.67
CA THR A 502 -15.18 42.67 -5.78
C THR A 502 -15.70 41.27 -6.12
N GLN A 503 -17.02 41.11 -6.26
CA GLN A 503 -17.62 39.85 -6.68
C GLN A 503 -17.22 39.44 -8.11
N GLN A 504 -17.01 40.41 -9.01
CA GLN A 504 -16.45 40.13 -10.33
C GLN A 504 -15.02 39.61 -10.24
N SER A 505 -14.18 40.24 -9.41
CA SER A 505 -12.80 39.82 -9.20
C SER A 505 -12.74 38.37 -8.73
N ASP A 506 -13.63 37.99 -7.80
CA ASP A 506 -13.74 36.62 -7.28
C ASP A 506 -14.11 35.61 -8.39
N ARG A 507 -15.12 35.94 -9.21
CA ARG A 507 -15.50 35.10 -10.37
C ARG A 507 -14.37 34.96 -11.40
N VAL A 508 -13.59 36.02 -11.62
CA VAL A 508 -12.47 36.01 -12.57
C VAL A 508 -11.31 35.16 -12.02
N LEU A 509 -11.03 35.26 -10.72
CA LEU A 509 -10.08 34.41 -10.01
C LEU A 509 -10.46 32.92 -10.12
N ASP A 510 -11.72 32.59 -9.83
CA ASP A 510 -12.23 31.21 -9.91
C ASP A 510 -12.22 30.64 -11.32
N ARG A 511 -12.35 31.49 -12.34
CA ARG A 511 -12.33 31.04 -13.73
C ARG A 511 -10.93 30.72 -14.22
N TYR A 512 -9.93 31.54 -13.87
CA TYR A 512 -8.61 31.50 -14.50
C TYR A 512 -7.50 30.98 -13.61
N ILE A 513 -7.60 31.14 -12.29
CA ILE A 513 -6.50 30.89 -11.35
C ILE A 513 -6.79 29.68 -10.47
N THR A 514 -7.94 29.65 -9.79
CA THR A 514 -8.31 28.60 -8.82
C THR A 514 -8.14 27.17 -9.38
N PRO A 515 -8.58 26.84 -10.62
CA PRO A 515 -8.47 25.47 -11.14
C PRO A 515 -7.01 25.02 -11.33
N LEU A 516 -6.12 25.93 -11.73
CA LEU A 516 -4.70 25.60 -11.97
C LEU A 516 -3.98 25.30 -10.66
N VAL A 517 -4.29 26.03 -9.60
CA VAL A 517 -3.68 25.82 -8.29
C VAL A 517 -4.32 24.63 -7.59
N ALA A 518 -5.63 24.43 -7.70
CA ALA A 518 -6.29 23.21 -7.21
C ALA A 518 -5.71 21.93 -7.84
N GLU A 519 -5.38 21.97 -9.13
CA GLU A 519 -4.70 20.87 -9.82
C GLU A 519 -3.31 20.59 -9.22
N LYS A 520 -2.51 21.63 -8.96
CA LYS A 520 -1.22 21.47 -8.25
C LYS A 520 -1.38 20.91 -6.85
N VAL A 521 -2.37 21.37 -6.10
CA VAL A 521 -2.66 20.87 -4.74
C VAL A 521 -3.02 19.38 -4.76
N ASN A 522 -3.72 18.89 -5.79
CA ASN A 522 -4.13 17.49 -5.89
C ASN A 522 -3.09 16.58 -6.54
N ASN A 523 -2.27 17.09 -7.46
CA ASN A 523 -1.39 16.24 -8.29
C ASN A 523 0.10 16.62 -8.25
N GLY A 524 0.46 17.81 -7.76
CA GLY A 524 1.84 18.28 -7.68
C GLY A 524 2.64 17.62 -6.55
N ASP A 525 3.94 17.43 -6.78
CA ASP A 525 4.85 16.73 -5.85
C ASP A 525 5.00 17.44 -4.50
N TYR A 526 4.98 18.77 -4.48
CA TYR A 526 5.12 19.57 -3.24
C TYR A 526 4.01 19.24 -2.22
N TYR A 527 2.77 19.09 -2.69
CA TYR A 527 1.61 18.81 -1.83
C TYR A 527 1.42 17.30 -1.55
N ALA A 528 2.35 16.43 -1.96
CA ALA A 528 2.22 14.99 -1.73
C ALA A 528 2.15 14.64 -0.24
N ASP A 529 2.94 15.32 0.61
CA ASP A 529 2.88 15.14 2.05
C ASP A 529 1.57 15.70 2.65
N LEU A 530 1.03 16.80 2.10
CA LEU A 530 -0.28 17.34 2.52
C LEU A 530 -1.42 16.32 2.27
N ARG A 531 -1.45 15.72 1.08
CA ARG A 531 -2.43 14.68 0.74
C ARG A 531 -2.26 13.44 1.64
N ARG A 532 -1.03 13.04 1.93
CA ARG A 532 -0.71 11.93 2.84
C ARG A 532 -1.22 12.15 4.26
N VAL A 533 -1.03 13.35 4.81
CA VAL A 533 -1.55 13.66 6.15
C VAL A 533 -3.08 13.81 6.15
N TYR A 534 -3.69 14.24 5.04
CA TYR A 534 -5.15 14.21 4.87
C TYR A 534 -5.70 12.78 4.88
N THR A 535 -5.10 11.85 4.14
CA THR A 535 -5.53 10.44 4.18
C THR A 535 -5.45 9.85 5.59
N ALA A 536 -4.37 10.16 6.33
CA ALA A 536 -4.24 9.77 7.73
C ALA A 536 -5.33 10.39 8.62
N ARG A 537 -5.74 11.65 8.35
CA ARG A 537 -6.83 12.34 9.05
C ARG A 537 -8.17 11.64 8.86
N VAL A 538 -8.46 11.13 7.66
CA VAL A 538 -9.66 10.32 7.36
C VAL A 538 -9.69 9.04 8.19
N ALA A 539 -8.57 8.31 8.23
CA ALA A 539 -8.43 7.10 9.04
C ALA A 539 -8.59 7.38 10.54
N ALA A 540 -7.96 8.44 11.04
CA ALA A 540 -8.03 8.85 12.44
C ALA A 540 -9.46 9.26 12.84
N GLU A 541 -10.18 9.97 11.96
CA GLU A 541 -11.58 10.32 12.23
C GLU A 541 -12.46 9.09 12.40
N TRP A 542 -12.28 8.08 11.54
CA TRP A 542 -13.02 6.84 11.67
C TRP A 542 -12.74 6.14 13.00
N VAL A 543 -11.47 6.07 13.43
CA VAL A 543 -11.10 5.52 14.74
C VAL A 543 -11.70 6.32 15.89
N ARG A 544 -11.72 7.64 15.79
CA ARG A 544 -12.35 8.55 16.76
C ARG A 544 -13.86 8.34 16.86
N GLN A 545 -14.55 8.25 15.73
CA GLN A 545 -16.01 8.07 15.68
C GLN A 545 -16.43 6.69 16.19
N ASN A 546 -15.57 5.69 16.05
CA ASN A 546 -15.79 4.33 16.53
C ASN A 546 -15.06 4.05 17.86
N ALA A 547 -14.71 5.09 18.63
CA ALA A 547 -13.86 4.97 19.82
C ALA A 547 -14.34 3.92 20.83
N ALA A 548 -15.66 3.73 20.98
CA ALA A 548 -16.23 2.74 21.89
C ALA A 548 -15.76 1.30 21.59
N ASP A 549 -15.56 0.98 20.31
CA ASP A 549 -15.12 -0.33 19.83
C ASP A 549 -13.58 -0.43 19.72
N MET A 550 -12.85 0.66 19.99
CA MET A 550 -11.40 0.69 19.85
C MET A 550 -10.68 0.11 21.08
N PRO A 551 -9.53 -0.54 20.87
CA PRO A 551 -8.66 -0.97 21.96
C PRO A 551 -8.34 0.18 22.93
N ALA A 552 -8.15 -0.14 24.21
CA ALA A 552 -8.00 0.84 25.29
C ALA A 552 -6.85 1.84 25.04
N GLU A 553 -5.78 1.39 24.41
CA GLU A 553 -4.63 2.19 24.04
C GLU A 553 -4.94 3.29 23.02
N TYR A 554 -5.88 3.08 22.09
CA TYR A 554 -6.34 4.14 21.19
C TYR A 554 -7.25 5.11 21.93
N ARG A 555 -8.17 4.60 22.76
CA ARG A 555 -9.07 5.44 23.58
C ARG A 555 -8.33 6.39 24.52
N ARG A 556 -7.16 5.99 25.04
CA ARG A 556 -6.29 6.85 25.86
C ARG A 556 -5.59 7.95 25.06
N ILE A 557 -5.40 7.77 23.75
CA ILE A 557 -4.78 8.77 22.88
C ILE A 557 -5.83 9.81 22.47
N ILE A 558 -7.05 9.38 22.14
CA ILE A 558 -8.12 10.25 21.65
C ILE A 558 -8.34 11.44 22.59
N ASN A 559 -8.17 12.66 22.08
CA ASN A 559 -8.31 13.92 22.84
C ASN A 559 -7.43 14.02 24.10
N SER A 560 -6.29 13.34 24.13
CA SER A 560 -5.35 13.42 25.25
C SER A 560 -4.59 14.74 25.34
N ASN A 561 -4.54 15.51 24.25
CA ASN A 561 -3.67 16.68 24.07
C ASN A 561 -2.17 16.38 24.30
N ASP A 562 -1.74 15.11 24.22
CA ASP A 562 -0.34 14.72 24.35
C ASP A 562 0.22 14.25 23.00
N VAL A 563 1.01 15.11 22.36
CA VAL A 563 1.68 14.84 21.09
C VAL A 563 3.18 14.54 21.25
N LYS A 564 3.71 14.43 22.48
CA LYS A 564 5.16 14.26 22.72
C LYS A 564 5.75 13.02 22.02
N ARG A 565 4.90 12.05 21.70
CA ARG A 565 5.26 10.80 21.01
C ARG A 565 5.39 10.94 19.49
N TRP A 566 4.87 12.01 18.91
CA TRP A 566 4.86 12.28 17.47
C TRP A 566 5.44 13.66 17.18
N PRO A 567 6.71 13.90 17.58
CA PRO A 567 7.35 15.20 17.43
C PRO A 567 7.75 15.46 15.98
N LEU A 568 8.19 16.68 15.70
CA LEU A 568 8.99 16.97 14.51
C LEU A 568 10.19 16.02 14.40
N ARG A 569 10.23 15.22 13.33
CA ARG A 569 11.33 14.27 13.07
C ARG A 569 12.44 14.91 12.25
N ALA A 570 13.57 14.21 12.15
CA ALA A 570 14.66 14.61 11.27
C ALA A 570 14.19 14.77 9.82
N PRO A 571 14.63 15.83 9.11
CA PRO A 571 15.57 16.89 9.52
C PRO A 571 14.92 18.13 10.17
N HIS A 572 13.64 18.05 10.52
CA HIS A 572 12.80 19.17 10.93
C HIS A 572 12.74 19.44 12.43
N GLN A 573 13.62 18.87 13.25
CA GLN A 573 13.54 19.02 14.72
C GLN A 573 13.72 20.48 15.18
N ASN A 574 14.37 21.30 14.36
CA ASN A 574 14.61 22.73 14.62
C ASN A 574 13.61 23.64 13.87
N TRP A 575 12.62 23.06 13.19
CA TRP A 575 11.59 23.82 12.50
C TRP A 575 10.70 24.53 13.51
N THR A 576 10.28 25.75 13.20
CA THR A 576 9.27 26.49 13.98
C THR A 576 8.28 27.18 13.05
N GLY A 577 7.01 27.26 13.47
CA GLY A 577 6.01 28.01 12.72
C GLY A 577 6.35 29.49 12.55
N LYS A 578 7.07 30.06 13.52
CA LYS A 578 7.60 31.44 13.44
C LYS A 578 8.55 31.64 12.26
N GLN A 579 9.42 30.68 11.95
CA GLN A 579 10.30 30.79 10.78
C GLN A 579 9.50 30.86 9.47
N VAL A 580 8.40 30.12 9.36
CA VAL A 580 7.52 30.17 8.19
C VAL A 580 6.80 31.52 8.12
N TRP A 581 6.27 31.96 9.26
CA TRP A 581 5.66 33.29 9.39
C TRP A 581 6.63 34.41 9.01
N ASP A 582 7.87 34.40 9.49
CA ASP A 582 8.84 35.45 9.18
C ASP A 582 9.16 35.48 7.68
N ARG A 583 9.25 34.32 7.02
CA ARG A 583 9.40 34.24 5.55
C ARG A 583 8.19 34.82 4.82
N TYR A 584 6.98 34.44 5.26
CA TYR A 584 5.73 34.95 4.72
C TYR A 584 5.60 36.46 4.89
N TYR A 585 5.77 36.95 6.12
CA TYR A 585 5.61 38.35 6.48
C TYR A 585 6.59 39.21 5.70
N LYS A 586 7.85 38.77 5.60
CA LYS A 586 8.85 39.41 4.74
C LYS A 586 8.39 39.46 3.28
N ALA A 587 7.93 38.34 2.72
CA ALA A 587 7.46 38.29 1.33
C ALA A 587 6.28 39.25 1.09
N PHE A 588 5.37 39.35 2.06
CA PHE A 588 4.21 40.24 2.05
C PHE A 588 4.62 41.72 2.15
N THR A 589 5.48 42.10 3.09
CA THR A 589 5.83 43.50 3.37
C THR A 589 6.93 44.05 2.46
N GLU A 590 7.82 43.21 1.93
CA GLU A 590 8.89 43.61 1.01
C GLU A 590 8.52 43.40 -0.47
N GLY A 591 7.37 42.77 -0.75
CA GLY A 591 6.84 42.67 -2.11
C GLY A 591 7.64 41.70 -2.98
N THR A 592 7.90 40.51 -2.46
CA THR A 592 8.58 39.43 -3.21
C THR A 592 7.76 38.96 -4.41
N PHE A 593 6.44 39.12 -4.35
CA PHE A 593 5.49 38.74 -5.38
C PHE A 593 5.10 39.96 -6.21
N LYS A 594 5.84 40.21 -7.29
CA LYS A 594 5.57 41.32 -8.21
C LYS A 594 5.84 40.96 -9.67
N TYR A 595 5.11 41.63 -10.57
CA TYR A 595 5.28 41.55 -12.01
C TYR A 595 5.48 42.93 -12.61
N LYS A 596 6.21 43.01 -13.72
CA LYS A 596 6.27 44.23 -14.52
C LYS A 596 5.01 44.34 -15.38
N TRP A 597 4.31 45.47 -15.25
CA TRP A 597 3.16 45.77 -16.10
C TRP A 597 3.57 46.51 -17.38
N SER A 598 2.65 46.61 -18.33
CA SER A 598 2.92 47.16 -19.68
C SER A 598 3.38 48.62 -19.70
N ASN A 599 3.15 49.37 -18.63
CA ASN A 599 3.63 50.74 -18.44
C ASN A 599 4.98 50.83 -17.67
N GLY A 600 5.62 49.69 -17.37
CA GLY A 600 6.93 49.62 -16.71
C GLY A 600 6.90 49.64 -15.18
N GLU A 601 5.73 49.86 -14.58
CA GLU A 601 5.52 49.84 -13.13
C GLU A 601 5.35 48.40 -12.59
N ASP A 602 5.61 48.24 -11.29
CA ASP A 602 5.46 46.96 -10.59
C ASP A 602 4.02 46.78 -10.12
N VAL A 603 3.41 45.64 -10.46
CA VAL A 603 2.14 45.18 -9.89
C VAL A 603 2.45 44.13 -8.82
N TYR A 604 2.04 44.40 -7.59
CA TYR A 604 2.27 43.54 -6.43
C TYR A 604 1.08 42.60 -6.22
N VAL A 605 1.37 41.34 -5.93
CA VAL A 605 0.37 40.33 -5.57
C VAL A 605 0.58 39.99 -4.10
N TYR A 606 -0.48 40.10 -3.31
CA TYR A 606 -0.45 39.77 -1.90
C TYR A 606 -1.68 38.95 -1.55
N THR A 607 -1.47 37.94 -0.71
CA THR A 607 -2.49 36.96 -0.36
C THR A 607 -2.35 36.56 1.09
N VAL A 608 -3.48 36.27 1.71
CA VAL A 608 -3.57 35.71 3.06
C VAL A 608 -4.21 34.34 2.96
N GLY A 609 -4.08 33.48 3.97
CA GLY A 609 -4.59 32.13 3.79
C GLY A 609 -4.19 31.11 4.81
N GLY A 610 -4.59 29.87 4.57
CA GLY A 610 -4.28 28.76 5.45
C GLY A 610 -4.47 27.39 4.83
N VAL A 611 -4.40 26.39 5.70
CA VAL A 611 -4.95 25.06 5.44
C VAL A 611 -5.89 24.76 6.60
N ASP A 612 -7.10 24.27 6.33
CA ASP A 612 -8.11 23.97 7.36
C ASP A 612 -8.64 22.55 7.20
N PHE A 613 -8.16 21.65 8.07
CA PHE A 613 -8.52 20.24 8.15
C PHE A 613 -9.40 19.95 9.39
N SER A 614 -9.99 21.00 9.99
CA SER A 614 -10.88 20.86 11.15
C SER A 614 -12.12 20.03 10.84
N LYS A 615 -12.59 20.10 9.59
CA LYS A 615 -13.69 19.30 9.04
C LYS A 615 -13.16 18.09 8.28
N GLN A 616 -13.93 17.01 8.29
CA GLN A 616 -13.62 15.78 7.56
C GLN A 616 -14.88 15.28 6.84
N PRO A 617 -15.31 15.94 5.76
CA PRO A 617 -16.42 15.44 4.97
C PRO A 617 -16.04 14.09 4.35
N LYS A 618 -16.93 13.10 4.48
CA LYS A 618 -16.76 11.80 3.83
C LYS A 618 -18.09 11.25 3.37
N ARG A 619 -18.05 10.49 2.28
CA ARG A 619 -19.19 9.74 1.78
C ARG A 619 -18.83 8.27 1.68
N ASN A 620 -19.69 7.43 2.24
CA ASN A 620 -19.60 5.98 2.09
C ASN A 620 -20.05 5.56 0.68
N MET A 621 -19.16 4.93 -0.07
CA MET A 621 -19.45 4.34 -1.37
C MET A 621 -20.50 3.24 -1.20
N ASN A 622 -21.50 3.26 -2.10
CA ASN A 622 -22.56 2.26 -2.13
C ASN A 622 -21.97 0.83 -2.21
N PRO A 623 -22.50 -0.15 -1.44
CA PRO A 623 -21.97 -1.51 -1.41
C PRO A 623 -21.92 -2.21 -2.78
N VAL A 624 -22.92 -1.99 -3.63
CA VAL A 624 -22.98 -2.57 -4.99
C VAL A 624 -21.88 -1.97 -5.85
N ARG A 625 -21.77 -0.64 -5.85
CA ARG A 625 -20.71 0.07 -6.58
C ARG A 625 -19.32 -0.39 -6.12
N PHE A 626 -19.11 -0.51 -4.80
CA PHE A 626 -17.86 -1.00 -4.23
C PHE A 626 -17.54 -2.43 -4.68
N ARG A 627 -18.50 -3.37 -4.65
CA ARG A 627 -18.27 -4.74 -5.13
C ARG A 627 -17.97 -4.82 -6.63
N THR A 628 -18.42 -3.86 -7.42
CA THR A 628 -18.18 -3.82 -8.87
C THR A 628 -16.84 -3.14 -9.19
N GLU A 629 -16.61 -1.92 -8.69
CA GLU A 629 -15.42 -1.11 -9.00
C GLU A 629 -14.19 -1.52 -8.16
N GLN A 630 -14.40 -2.00 -6.94
CA GLN A 630 -13.37 -2.37 -5.96
C GLN A 630 -13.45 -3.85 -5.57
N ARG A 631 -13.89 -4.71 -6.51
CA ARG A 631 -14.22 -6.13 -6.33
C ARG A 631 -13.23 -6.92 -5.45
N TYR A 632 -11.93 -6.68 -5.61
CA TYR A 632 -10.90 -7.46 -4.94
C TYR A 632 -10.29 -6.74 -3.73
N LYS A 633 -10.62 -5.46 -3.50
CA LYS A 633 -10.01 -4.62 -2.46
C LYS A 633 -10.06 -5.24 -1.06
N PRO A 634 -11.20 -5.79 -0.57
CA PRO A 634 -11.23 -6.41 0.76
C PRO A 634 -10.26 -7.59 0.90
N ARG A 635 -10.17 -8.42 -0.15
CA ARG A 635 -9.28 -9.57 -0.17
C ARG A 635 -7.81 -9.15 -0.27
N THR A 636 -7.50 -8.17 -1.12
CA THR A 636 -6.14 -7.60 -1.25
C THR A 636 -5.67 -6.99 0.06
N VAL A 637 -6.53 -6.24 0.78
CA VAL A 637 -6.24 -5.76 2.14
C VAL A 637 -5.95 -6.94 3.07
N GLY A 638 -6.77 -8.00 3.00
CA GLY A 638 -6.55 -9.21 3.75
C GLY A 638 -5.16 -9.82 3.51
N TYR A 639 -4.65 -9.80 2.29
CA TYR A 639 -3.28 -10.23 1.98
C TYR A 639 -2.24 -9.22 2.44
N ALA A 640 -2.50 -7.92 2.25
CA ALA A 640 -1.59 -6.82 2.56
C ALA A 640 -1.19 -6.76 4.04
N VAL A 641 -2.10 -7.12 4.95
CA VAL A 641 -1.82 -7.22 6.39
C VAL A 641 -0.70 -8.23 6.67
N ASP A 642 -0.64 -9.32 5.90
CA ASP A 642 0.27 -10.43 6.12
C ASP A 642 1.53 -10.38 5.24
N THR A 643 1.40 -9.92 4.00
CA THR A 643 2.45 -9.94 2.99
C THR A 643 2.32 -8.74 2.03
N ILE A 644 3.25 -8.61 1.08
CA ILE A 644 3.13 -7.63 -0.01
C ILE A 644 2.25 -8.25 -1.09
N ALA A 645 1.20 -7.56 -1.50
CA ALA A 645 0.27 -8.01 -2.54
C ALA A 645 0.21 -7.01 -3.70
N ASP A 646 0.01 -7.49 -4.92
CA ASP A 646 -0.35 -6.64 -6.06
C ASP A 646 -1.81 -6.16 -5.90
N ASP A 647 -2.10 -4.91 -6.26
CA ASP A 647 -3.48 -4.38 -6.28
C ASP A 647 -4.12 -4.58 -7.66
N PRO A 648 -5.01 -5.58 -7.84
CA PRO A 648 -5.67 -5.79 -9.11
C PRO A 648 -6.67 -4.70 -9.48
N ASN A 649 -7.11 -3.87 -8.52
CA ASN A 649 -7.99 -2.73 -8.77
C ASN A 649 -7.21 -1.47 -9.19
N LYS A 650 -5.87 -1.48 -9.06
CA LYS A 650 -5.00 -0.36 -9.42
C LYS A 650 -3.67 -0.87 -9.97
N ALA A 651 -3.61 -1.08 -11.29
CA ALA A 651 -2.43 -1.63 -11.95
C ALA A 651 -1.15 -0.85 -11.61
N GLY A 652 -0.06 -1.58 -11.34
CA GLY A 652 1.22 -1.00 -10.94
C GLY A 652 1.26 -0.48 -9.50
N TYR A 653 0.28 -0.83 -8.65
CA TYR A 653 0.31 -0.56 -7.22
C TYR A 653 0.43 -1.86 -6.43
N LEU A 654 1.12 -1.74 -5.30
CA LEU A 654 1.20 -2.76 -4.26
C LEU A 654 0.38 -2.32 -3.06
N MET A 655 -0.05 -3.30 -2.27
CA MET A 655 -0.54 -3.09 -0.91
C MET A 655 0.29 -3.91 0.07
N PHE A 656 0.60 -3.31 1.21
CA PHE A 656 1.37 -3.93 2.29
C PHE A 656 1.07 -3.22 3.61
N GLY A 657 1.14 -3.93 4.71
CA GLY A 657 0.58 -3.44 5.96
C GLY A 657 1.00 -4.27 7.15
N GLY A 658 0.14 -4.30 8.15
CA GLY A 658 0.40 -5.05 9.36
C GLY A 658 -0.73 -4.92 10.35
N ASN A 659 -0.46 -5.43 11.55
CA ASN A 659 -1.32 -5.28 12.71
C ASN A 659 -0.63 -4.37 13.72
N SER A 660 -1.39 -3.46 14.35
CA SER A 660 -0.86 -2.46 15.28
C SER A 660 -0.45 -3.02 16.66
N ALA A 661 -0.95 -4.20 17.00
CA ALA A 661 -0.60 -5.00 18.16
C ALA A 661 0.04 -6.33 17.70
N GLY A 662 1.32 -6.27 17.31
CA GLY A 662 2.13 -7.35 16.72
C GLY A 662 2.30 -8.63 17.55
N HIS A 663 1.53 -8.80 18.62
CA HIS A 663 1.38 -10.07 19.30
C HIS A 663 0.55 -11.04 18.47
N SER A 664 1.10 -12.23 18.19
CA SER A 664 0.35 -13.32 17.55
C SER A 664 -0.34 -14.16 18.62
N GLU A 665 -1.66 -14.39 18.48
CA GLU A 665 -2.44 -15.31 19.33
C GLU A 665 -2.42 -16.77 18.81
N ALA A 666 -1.60 -17.10 17.81
CA ALA A 666 -1.59 -18.40 17.11
C ALA A 666 -1.26 -19.64 17.99
N GLY A 667 -1.25 -19.50 19.32
CA GLY A 667 -1.25 -20.59 20.28
C GLY A 667 -2.62 -21.27 20.49
N THR A 668 -3.74 -20.70 20.02
CA THR A 668 -5.07 -21.32 20.19
C THR A 668 -5.76 -21.50 18.83
N PRO A 669 -6.02 -22.74 18.36
CA PRO A 669 -6.72 -22.95 17.11
C PRO A 669 -8.19 -22.53 17.23
N THR A 670 -8.62 -21.57 16.42
CA THR A 670 -10.05 -21.45 16.07
C THR A 670 -10.39 -22.63 15.14
N PRO A 671 -11.34 -23.51 15.48
CA PRO A 671 -11.72 -24.61 14.61
C PRO A 671 -12.28 -24.05 13.30
N THR A 672 -11.70 -24.50 12.18
CA THR A 672 -12.27 -24.31 10.84
C THR A 672 -13.69 -24.88 10.84
N PRO A 673 -14.73 -24.14 10.39
CA PRO A 673 -16.06 -24.70 10.23
C PRO A 673 -16.00 -25.85 9.22
N THR A 674 -16.34 -27.04 9.68
CA THR A 674 -16.56 -28.21 8.82
C THR A 674 -17.80 -27.92 7.97
N PRO A 675 -17.76 -28.10 6.64
CA PRO A 675 -18.94 -27.95 5.79
C PRO A 675 -20.03 -28.93 6.24
N THR A 676 -21.19 -28.41 6.64
CA THR A 676 -22.37 -29.21 6.99
C THR A 676 -22.83 -29.99 5.76
N GLY A 677 -22.61 -31.30 5.76
CA GLY A 677 -23.15 -32.21 4.75
C GLY A 677 -24.67 -32.25 4.81
N THR A 678 -25.30 -32.13 3.65
CA THR A 678 -26.74 -32.23 3.45
C THR A 678 -27.23 -33.66 3.74
N GLY A 679 -28.15 -33.72 4.71
CA GLY A 679 -29.19 -34.71 5.00
C GLY A 679 -29.15 -36.13 4.41
N LYS A 680 -29.29 -37.11 5.31
CA LYS A 680 -30.15 -38.28 5.10
C LYS A 680 -30.90 -38.60 6.40
N PRO A 681 -32.22 -38.87 6.37
CA PRO A 681 -33.03 -39.02 7.58
C PRO A 681 -32.97 -40.45 8.11
N THR A 682 -33.03 -40.61 9.43
CA THR A 682 -33.32 -41.91 10.09
C THR A 682 -33.95 -41.61 11.48
N PRO A 683 -34.70 -42.53 12.08
CA PRO A 683 -36.11 -42.35 12.39
C PRO A 683 -36.35 -42.04 13.87
N SER A 684 -37.56 -41.55 14.14
CA SER A 684 -38.11 -41.36 15.48
C SER A 684 -38.17 -42.67 16.28
N PRO A 685 -37.99 -42.58 17.60
CA PRO A 685 -38.82 -43.38 18.50
C PRO A 685 -39.54 -42.53 19.55
N THR A 686 -40.77 -43.00 19.74
CA THR A 686 -41.87 -42.64 20.62
C THR A 686 -41.57 -42.78 22.11
N GLY A 687 -42.28 -42.02 22.96
CA GLY A 687 -42.53 -42.36 24.38
C GLY A 687 -42.52 -41.14 25.31
N THR A 688 -43.65 -40.45 25.52
CA THR A 688 -44.64 -40.60 26.62
C THR A 688 -44.22 -40.04 27.99
N GLY A 689 -44.83 -38.90 28.37
CA GLY A 689 -44.85 -38.37 29.74
C GLY A 689 -45.43 -36.95 29.85
N LYS A 690 -46.67 -36.83 30.33
CA LYS A 690 -47.50 -35.62 30.60
C LYS A 690 -47.53 -35.39 32.15
N PRO A 691 -48.16 -34.33 32.75
CA PRO A 691 -47.81 -32.89 32.83
C PRO A 691 -47.85 -32.24 34.25
N THR A 692 -47.48 -30.93 34.33
CA THR A 692 -47.99 -29.82 35.22
C THR A 692 -47.57 -29.77 36.72
N PRO A 693 -47.68 -28.60 37.44
CA PRO A 693 -48.18 -27.27 37.02
C PRO A 693 -47.34 -26.03 37.42
N ALA A 694 -47.76 -24.89 36.84
CA ALA A 694 -47.44 -23.51 37.23
C ALA A 694 -48.18 -23.04 38.51
N PRO A 695 -47.87 -21.84 39.02
CA PRO A 695 -48.85 -20.72 39.00
C PRO A 695 -48.19 -19.40 38.53
N THR A 696 -48.72 -18.61 37.58
CA THR A 696 -49.93 -17.74 37.55
C THR A 696 -49.73 -16.35 38.21
N ASP A 697 -49.55 -15.36 37.32
CA ASP A 697 -50.08 -13.98 37.21
C ASP A 697 -50.15 -13.01 38.39
N THR A 698 -49.73 -11.77 38.14
CA THR A 698 -50.63 -10.58 38.22
C THR A 698 -50.13 -9.43 37.32
N ALA A 699 -50.95 -9.05 36.34
CA ALA A 699 -51.09 -7.70 35.75
C ALA A 699 -52.49 -7.18 36.17
N PRO A 700 -53.07 -6.00 35.78
CA PRO A 700 -52.73 -5.04 34.71
C PRO A 700 -52.90 -3.55 35.16
N THR A 701 -52.77 -2.49 34.35
CA THR A 701 -53.73 -1.88 33.37
C THR A 701 -53.15 -0.47 33.08
N ALA A 702 -53.35 0.28 32.00
CA ALA A 702 -54.22 0.35 30.82
C ALA A 702 -53.43 1.20 29.78
N GLY A 703 -53.63 1.25 28.47
CA GLY A 703 -54.73 0.89 27.57
C GLY A 703 -54.78 1.97 26.46
N HIS A 704 -55.14 1.58 25.24
CA HIS A 704 -55.71 2.33 24.09
C HIS A 704 -55.01 2.06 22.74
N SER A 705 -55.69 1.24 21.93
CA SER A 705 -55.71 1.18 20.44
C SER A 705 -57.17 1.50 20.01
N PRO A 706 -57.61 1.54 18.72
CA PRO A 706 -56.94 1.25 17.44
C PRO A 706 -57.36 2.19 16.26
N ASP A 707 -56.79 1.92 15.07
CA ASP A 707 -57.38 1.93 13.70
C ASP A 707 -56.28 2.28 12.67
N ALA A 708 -56.24 1.85 11.42
CA ALA A 708 -56.71 0.67 10.70
C ALA A 708 -55.82 0.59 9.43
N THR A 709 -55.58 -0.61 8.92
CA THR A 709 -54.64 -0.97 7.84
C THR A 709 -55.04 -0.50 6.43
N THR A 710 -54.05 -0.15 5.59
CA THR A 710 -54.12 -0.15 4.11
C THR A 710 -52.74 -0.61 3.56
N PRO A 711 -52.67 -1.39 2.46
CA PRO A 711 -51.49 -2.22 2.13
C PRO A 711 -50.37 -1.42 1.46
N PRO A 712 -49.08 -1.77 1.65
CA PRO A 712 -47.99 -1.05 1.00
C PRO A 712 -47.84 -1.46 -0.48
N GLY A 713 -47.88 -0.45 -1.35
CA GLY A 713 -47.42 -0.54 -2.74
C GLY A 713 -45.89 -0.65 -2.85
N PRO A 714 -45.34 -0.81 -4.06
CA PRO A 714 -43.97 -1.24 -4.28
C PRO A 714 -42.93 -0.25 -3.75
N LYS A 715 -41.86 -0.79 -3.16
CA LYS A 715 -40.67 -0.06 -2.70
C LYS A 715 -39.97 0.63 -3.87
N ASP A 716 -39.78 1.94 -3.77
CA ASP A 716 -38.74 2.64 -4.52
C ASP A 716 -37.36 2.44 -3.86
N PRO A 717 -36.29 2.25 -4.65
CA PRO A 717 -34.99 1.80 -4.16
C PRO A 717 -34.03 2.98 -3.92
N GLU A 718 -34.39 3.96 -3.10
CA GLU A 718 -33.44 4.94 -2.58
C GLU A 718 -33.67 5.10 -1.09
N GLY A 719 -33.15 4.12 -0.35
CA GLY A 719 -33.10 4.13 1.10
C GLY A 719 -32.12 5.18 1.59
N ASP A 720 -32.69 6.28 2.06
CA ASP A 720 -32.17 7.24 3.03
C ASP A 720 -31.29 6.56 4.10
N LEU A 721 -30.00 6.92 4.11
CA LEU A 721 -29.06 6.61 5.19
C LEU A 721 -28.15 7.83 5.38
N ALA A 722 -28.34 8.45 6.54
CA ALA A 722 -27.67 9.59 7.13
C ALA A 722 -26.33 10.03 6.49
N ASP A 723 -26.35 11.25 5.97
CA ASP A 723 -25.19 12.10 5.78
C ASP A 723 -24.63 12.45 7.17
N THR A 724 -23.83 11.57 7.77
CA THR A 724 -23.19 11.83 9.07
C THR A 724 -21.91 12.65 8.86
N GLY A 725 -22.11 13.93 8.58
CA GLY A 725 -21.08 14.96 8.58
C GLY A 725 -21.75 16.27 8.97
N SER A 726 -21.24 16.94 10.00
CA SER A 726 -21.81 18.17 10.54
C SER A 726 -21.83 19.31 9.51
N SER A 727 -22.91 19.41 8.75
CA SER A 727 -23.22 20.59 7.92
C SER A 727 -24.70 20.64 7.56
N THR A 728 -25.53 21.19 8.44
CA THR A 728 -26.83 21.74 8.02
C THR A 728 -27.21 22.94 8.91
N PRO A 729 -27.18 24.18 8.40
CA PRO A 729 -28.02 25.23 8.93
C PRO A 729 -29.46 24.94 8.48
N VAL A 730 -30.33 24.64 9.43
CA VAL A 730 -31.75 24.34 9.17
C VAL A 730 -32.45 25.61 8.71
N GLY A 731 -32.82 25.67 7.43
CA GLY A 731 -33.71 26.73 6.92
C GLY A 731 -33.49 27.17 5.47
N LEU A 732 -33.46 26.26 4.49
CA LEU A 732 -33.60 26.66 3.06
C LEU A 732 -33.90 25.50 2.08
N ILE A 733 -34.66 24.48 2.49
CA ILE A 733 -35.15 23.45 1.55
C ILE A 733 -36.67 23.38 1.65
N GLY A 734 -37.33 24.28 0.91
CA GLY A 734 -38.77 24.27 0.68
C GLY A 734 -39.18 24.83 -0.69
N GLY A 735 -38.31 25.58 -1.37
CA GLY A 735 -38.67 26.31 -2.59
C GLY A 735 -38.35 25.61 -3.93
N LEU A 736 -37.42 24.66 -3.98
CA LEU A 736 -36.92 24.14 -5.26
C LEU A 736 -37.61 22.85 -5.77
N ALA A 737 -38.32 22.13 -4.91
CA ALA A 737 -39.01 20.90 -5.31
C ALA A 737 -40.28 21.15 -6.15
N ALA A 738 -40.95 22.30 -5.98
CA ALA A 738 -42.19 22.61 -6.70
C ALA A 738 -41.95 22.98 -8.18
N ALA A 739 -40.81 23.60 -8.52
CA ALA A 739 -40.51 24.02 -9.89
C ALA A 739 -40.14 22.86 -10.83
N ALA A 740 -39.46 21.83 -10.31
CA ALA A 740 -39.04 20.67 -11.10
C ALA A 740 -40.22 19.75 -11.50
N ILE A 741 -41.24 19.63 -10.64
CA ILE A 741 -42.42 18.79 -10.91
C ILE A 741 -43.28 19.41 -12.02
N VAL A 742 -43.40 20.75 -12.06
CA VAL A 742 -44.16 21.45 -13.10
C VAL A 742 -43.45 21.35 -14.46
N ALA A 743 -42.12 21.48 -14.50
CA ALA A 743 -41.35 21.34 -15.74
C ALA A 743 -41.38 19.90 -16.30
N GLY A 744 -41.28 18.88 -15.44
CA GLY A 744 -41.36 17.48 -15.83
C GLY A 744 -42.74 17.08 -16.39
N GLY A 745 -43.82 17.57 -15.78
CA GLY A 745 -45.20 17.30 -16.23
C GLY A 745 -45.49 17.87 -17.63
N ALA A 746 -45.01 19.09 -17.92
CA ALA A 746 -45.21 19.73 -19.22
C ALA A 746 -44.49 18.99 -20.36
N LEU A 747 -43.29 18.47 -20.09
CA LEU A 747 -42.45 17.79 -21.09
C LEU A 747 -43.03 16.41 -21.48
N VAL A 748 -43.57 15.67 -20.51
CA VAL A 748 -44.25 14.39 -20.75
C VAL A 748 -45.58 14.58 -21.52
N TRP A 749 -46.32 15.64 -21.22
CA TRP A 749 -47.54 15.98 -21.95
C TRP A 749 -47.26 16.37 -23.41
N TRP A 750 -46.21 17.14 -23.66
CA TRP A 750 -45.80 17.54 -25.01
C TRP A 750 -45.34 16.35 -25.88
N LEU A 751 -44.57 15.42 -25.30
CA LEU A 751 -44.12 14.20 -25.98
C LEU A 751 -45.29 13.25 -26.33
N ARG A 752 -46.29 13.12 -25.45
CA ARG A 752 -47.50 12.33 -25.73
C ARG A 752 -48.35 12.91 -26.86
N ARG A 753 -48.33 14.22 -27.07
CA ARG A 753 -49.11 14.87 -28.14
C ARG A 753 -48.50 14.64 -29.54
N ARG A 754 -47.17 14.49 -29.64
CA ARG A 754 -46.48 14.21 -30.92
C ARG A 754 -46.57 12.76 -31.38
N ALA A 755 -46.80 11.81 -30.46
CA ALA A 755 -46.94 10.39 -30.79
C ALA A 755 -48.32 10.02 -31.40
N ASN A 756 -49.32 10.90 -31.33
CA ASN A 756 -50.69 10.65 -31.79
C ASN A 756 -51.10 11.41 -33.06
N THR A 757 -50.16 12.02 -33.79
CA THR A 757 -50.42 12.63 -35.10
C THR A 757 -49.33 12.20 -36.08
N GLY A 758 -49.51 11.01 -36.62
CA GLY A 758 -48.65 10.41 -37.64
C GLY A 758 -49.39 9.23 -38.27
N ASN A 759 -50.45 9.56 -39.02
CA ASN A 759 -51.04 8.73 -40.06
C ASN A 759 -51.19 9.62 -41.29
#